data_AF-A0A812RG24-F1
#
_entry.id   AF-A0A812RG24-F1
#
_cell.length_a   1.000
_cell.length_b   1.000
_cell.length_c   1.000
_cell.angle_alpha   90.00
_cell.angle_beta   90.00
_cell.angle_gamma   90.00
#
_symmetry.space_group_name_H-M   'P 1'
#
loop_
_entity.id
_entity.type
_entity.pdbx_description
1 polymer ?
#
loop_
_entity_poly.entity_id
_entity_poly.type
_entity_poly.pdbx_seq_one_letter_code
_entity_poly.pdbx_strand_id
1 'polypeptide(L)'
;MLLDQLEDVRRFTHELGAFAAILVDGTVVAWGDEEFGGDCREVQAQLTNVQHLQSNGHAYAAIRRDGSVVTWGDPDFGGDSSYVQDSLKDIRQIQATCGNRSGGFAAIRADGCGVIWGGRFYSGRPELEEGAPGDYEIQATMGDFCAQRPDGVLVTWGGFRYGGTSCGVQAQLQDVRQIQVTLAGLFAAVLADGSIVKVLIPWVLGKCGYSLGGRVAMAFAESYPKKCIGLVALSANPGLQSPGEQRQRWLQDQKQAKQLLNSNFEEFLDRWYAAPLWGGLKERQPEVYSRMLAKRRTVRPQMAALSLLGSSLSRQPPCWSPPCPLWYAYGELDAKFAAIGREIAEKSSSAGSQVHVRALTKIGHAVVEEAPFEVAKFIAEAADSFGSSSSSRPREESTLRLESAWSEPIQVMLKAPLLLARGEPLHHREGILLVLQGRSGADGPLAAGLGEVTPLPQFHKETLGEAQAQLGTVLSNLAAATPEVPAELARLDGSLGRWLEKYSPGPLLPSVRAGLEMALLHLLRRDYPQPYAAAALARGLCCQSEVSINSLVAQNDDLDTDGASVAKLKVGKDPKQDAARTNRLAEKLHERRGDKARLRLDANRAWTTAQAAEFLNSLSPAAVALTDYLEEPTQWEPGQSAAEFLQQWEDVSTATGSRVRLAVDESLTEGVVSLEDLTKCKAPIAALVLKPSLQGIEQTVAMSMWALERGAMPVLSSAFESGVALVHFALLGAALVQQPWKGDAGKVHGLGTFTRLKEDVLQPHFADLVTTGEGHGWQVSVPSCQEALDATVQALMASRGSGAHVNGWC
;
A
#
# COMPACT_ATOMS: atom_id res chain seq x y z
N MET A 1 -6.78 46.16 -13.61
CA MET A 1 -6.10 46.75 -14.78
C MET A 1 -6.08 45.79 -15.99
N LEU A 2 -6.98 44.79 -16.06
CA LEU A 2 -7.08 43.83 -17.17
C LEU A 2 -8.33 44.07 -18.05
N LEU A 3 -9.34 44.78 -17.54
CA LEU A 3 -10.61 45.05 -18.23
C LEU A 3 -10.42 45.87 -19.52
N ASP A 4 -9.45 46.79 -19.53
CA ASP A 4 -9.16 47.65 -20.70
C ASP A 4 -8.41 46.90 -21.82
N GLN A 5 -7.99 45.65 -21.60
CA GLN A 5 -7.29 44.80 -22.59
C GLN A 5 -8.20 43.73 -23.22
N LEU A 6 -9.47 43.65 -22.80
CA LEU A 6 -10.45 42.66 -23.26
C LEU A 6 -11.50 43.27 -24.21
N GLU A 7 -11.13 44.31 -24.95
CA GLU A 7 -11.93 44.83 -26.06
C GLU A 7 -11.67 43.96 -27.30
N ASP A 8 -12.73 43.66 -28.07
CA ASP A 8 -12.64 42.89 -29.31
C ASP A 8 -12.04 41.47 -29.19
N VAL A 9 -12.47 40.69 -28.19
CA VAL A 9 -12.10 39.27 -28.05
C VAL A 9 -12.74 38.41 -29.14
N ARG A 10 -11.93 37.66 -29.89
CA ARG A 10 -12.38 36.71 -30.91
C ARG A 10 -12.66 35.32 -30.36
N ARG A 11 -11.82 34.82 -29.45
CA ARG A 11 -11.94 33.47 -28.85
C ARG A 11 -11.21 33.41 -27.51
N PHE A 12 -11.77 32.67 -26.55
CA PHE A 12 -11.11 32.34 -25.28
C PHE A 12 -10.81 30.84 -25.18
N THR A 13 -9.75 30.51 -24.45
CA THR A 13 -9.34 29.17 -24.03
C THR A 13 -9.08 29.22 -22.53
N HIS A 14 -9.48 28.19 -21.78
CA HIS A 14 -9.38 28.17 -20.31
C HIS A 14 -9.16 26.75 -19.79
N GLU A 15 -8.36 26.58 -18.73
CA GLU A 15 -8.21 25.29 -18.05
C GLU A 15 -7.55 25.46 -16.65
N LEU A 16 -8.00 24.66 -15.66
CA LEU A 16 -7.54 24.51 -14.25
C LEU A 16 -7.34 25.75 -13.35
N GLY A 17 -7.19 26.97 -13.88
CA GLY A 17 -6.96 28.19 -13.11
C GLY A 17 -6.51 29.41 -13.91
N ALA A 18 -6.28 29.27 -15.22
CA ALA A 18 -5.86 30.36 -16.11
C ALA A 18 -6.73 30.47 -17.37
N PHE A 19 -6.71 31.65 -17.97
CA PHE A 19 -7.39 31.99 -19.22
C PHE A 19 -6.41 32.59 -20.22
N ALA A 20 -6.66 32.35 -21.51
CA ALA A 20 -6.03 33.07 -22.62
C ALA A 20 -7.08 33.43 -23.68
N ALA A 21 -6.95 34.60 -24.28
CA ALA A 21 -7.87 35.07 -25.32
C ALA A 21 -7.11 35.59 -26.54
N ILE A 22 -7.62 35.25 -27.74
CA ILE A 22 -7.19 35.83 -29.01
C ILE A 22 -8.06 37.08 -29.27
N LEU A 23 -7.43 38.22 -29.51
CA LEU A 23 -8.11 39.46 -29.89
C LEU A 23 -8.37 39.52 -31.41
N VAL A 24 -9.24 40.43 -31.86
CA VAL A 24 -9.59 40.59 -33.28
C VAL A 24 -8.37 40.95 -34.14
N ASP A 25 -7.40 41.66 -33.58
CA ASP A 25 -6.14 42.00 -34.26
C ASP A 25 -5.15 40.82 -34.35
N GLY A 26 -5.50 39.67 -33.76
CA GLY A 26 -4.69 38.45 -33.75
C GLY A 26 -3.61 38.42 -32.67
N THR A 27 -3.64 39.33 -31.70
CA THR A 27 -2.78 39.25 -30.50
C THR A 27 -3.42 38.37 -29.41
N VAL A 28 -2.64 37.96 -28.40
CA VAL A 28 -3.13 37.14 -27.28
C VAL A 28 -2.90 37.83 -25.94
N VAL A 29 -3.88 37.74 -25.06
CA VAL A 29 -3.78 38.14 -23.65
C VAL A 29 -4.07 36.95 -22.75
N ALA A 30 -3.28 36.75 -21.70
CA ALA A 30 -3.46 35.70 -20.69
C ALA A 30 -3.61 36.31 -19.29
N TRP A 31 -4.40 35.65 -18.43
CA TRP A 31 -4.59 36.04 -17.03
C TRP A 31 -4.99 34.85 -16.16
N GLY A 32 -4.74 34.96 -14.86
CA GLY A 32 -4.99 33.88 -13.89
C GLY A 32 -3.71 33.50 -13.17
N ASP A 33 -3.62 32.25 -12.72
CA ASP A 33 -2.43 31.72 -12.05
C ASP A 33 -1.26 31.57 -13.03
N GLU A 34 -0.08 32.04 -12.63
CA GLU A 34 1.17 31.94 -13.41
C GLU A 34 1.59 30.48 -13.62
N GLU A 35 1.39 29.61 -12.61
CA GLU A 35 1.74 28.19 -12.70
C GLU A 35 0.87 27.44 -13.73
N PHE A 36 -0.30 27.98 -14.08
CA PHE A 36 -1.19 27.43 -15.11
C PHE A 36 -1.14 28.19 -16.45
N GLY A 37 -0.14 29.06 -16.65
CA GLY A 37 0.04 29.82 -17.89
C GLY A 37 -0.78 31.11 -17.98
N GLY A 38 -1.20 31.66 -16.83
CA GLY A 38 -1.88 32.95 -16.71
C GLY A 38 -0.98 34.16 -16.94
N ASP A 39 0.34 33.97 -17.11
CA ASP A 39 1.30 35.00 -17.51
C ASP A 39 1.99 34.62 -18.82
N CYS A 40 1.86 35.48 -19.84
CA CYS A 40 2.52 35.34 -21.13
C CYS A 40 3.48 36.50 -21.46
N ARG A 41 3.84 37.34 -20.48
CA ARG A 41 4.65 38.57 -20.69
C ARG A 41 5.98 38.30 -21.39
N GLU A 42 6.62 37.17 -21.10
CA GLU A 42 7.90 36.80 -21.73
C GLU A 42 7.80 36.54 -23.23
N VAL A 43 6.65 36.05 -23.70
CA VAL A 43 6.41 35.71 -25.11
C VAL A 43 5.43 36.67 -25.80
N GLN A 44 4.96 37.70 -25.11
CA GLN A 44 3.93 38.63 -25.57
C GLN A 44 4.23 39.23 -26.96
N ALA A 45 5.50 39.59 -27.22
CA ALA A 45 5.92 40.14 -28.50
C ALA A 45 5.81 39.13 -29.68
N GLN A 46 5.82 37.83 -29.38
CA GLN A 46 5.71 36.74 -30.35
C GLN A 46 4.25 36.34 -30.61
N LEU A 47 3.35 36.64 -29.68
CA LEU A 47 1.91 36.34 -29.74
C LEU A 47 1.15 37.33 -30.62
N THR A 48 1.53 37.40 -31.90
CA THR A 48 0.89 38.21 -32.95
C THR A 48 0.49 37.33 -34.13
N ASN A 49 -0.61 37.68 -34.80
CA ASN A 49 -1.21 36.90 -35.89
C ASN A 49 -1.57 35.45 -35.47
N VAL A 50 -1.97 35.26 -34.22
CA VAL A 50 -2.40 33.96 -33.68
C VAL A 50 -3.77 33.58 -34.24
N GLN A 51 -3.90 32.33 -34.69
CA GLN A 51 -5.14 31.79 -35.26
C GLN A 51 -5.78 30.71 -34.38
N HIS A 52 -4.97 30.01 -33.59
CA HIS A 52 -5.43 28.91 -32.75
C HIS A 52 -4.67 28.90 -31.41
N LEU A 53 -5.38 28.57 -30.34
CA LEU A 53 -4.85 28.41 -28.98
C LEU A 53 -5.31 27.08 -28.40
N GLN A 54 -4.35 26.31 -27.89
CA GLN A 54 -4.61 25.04 -27.19
C GLN A 54 -3.98 25.11 -25.79
N SER A 55 -4.71 24.61 -24.78
CA SER A 55 -4.24 24.48 -23.39
C SER A 55 -4.17 23.00 -23.00
N ASN A 56 -3.29 22.69 -22.05
CA ASN A 56 -3.16 21.36 -21.43
C ASN A 56 -3.38 21.37 -19.91
N GLY A 57 -3.87 22.49 -19.37
CA GLY A 57 -4.07 22.71 -17.93
C GLY A 57 -2.91 23.40 -17.21
N HIS A 58 -1.67 23.32 -17.72
CA HIS A 58 -0.46 23.91 -17.11
C HIS A 58 0.31 24.82 -18.07
N ALA A 59 0.13 24.62 -19.38
CA ALA A 59 0.79 25.38 -20.43
C ALA A 59 -0.17 25.62 -21.62
N TYR A 60 0.22 26.57 -22.47
CA TYR A 60 -0.49 26.95 -23.69
C TYR A 60 0.42 26.85 -24.91
N ALA A 61 -0.19 26.53 -26.07
CA ALA A 61 0.45 26.57 -27.38
C ALA A 61 -0.40 27.37 -28.37
N ALA A 62 0.22 28.33 -29.05
CA ALA A 62 -0.39 29.21 -30.04
C ALA A 62 0.12 28.92 -31.45
N ILE A 63 -0.80 28.65 -32.39
CA ILE A 63 -0.47 28.55 -33.83
C ILE A 63 -0.63 29.94 -34.45
N ARG A 64 0.46 30.43 -35.08
CA ARG A 64 0.48 31.69 -35.83
C ARG A 64 0.05 31.46 -37.28
N ARG A 65 -0.35 32.54 -37.96
CA ARG A 65 -0.79 32.51 -39.37
C ARG A 65 0.26 31.97 -40.36
N ASP A 66 1.54 32.02 -39.99
CA ASP A 66 2.65 31.47 -40.76
C ASP A 66 2.92 29.98 -40.46
N GLY A 67 2.11 29.34 -39.61
CA GLY A 67 2.25 27.93 -39.24
C GLY A 67 3.30 27.66 -38.16
N SER A 68 3.93 28.70 -37.59
CA SER A 68 4.83 28.57 -36.43
C SER A 68 4.06 28.48 -35.10
N VAL A 69 4.70 27.89 -34.09
CA VAL A 69 4.11 27.72 -32.75
C VAL A 69 4.88 28.51 -31.69
N VAL A 70 4.14 29.14 -30.78
CA VAL A 70 4.66 29.82 -29.58
C VAL A 70 4.05 29.17 -28.34
N THR A 71 4.86 28.83 -27.34
CA THR A 71 4.42 28.18 -26.11
C THR A 71 4.73 29.02 -24.87
N TRP A 72 3.95 28.85 -23.80
CA TRP A 72 4.21 29.44 -22.47
C TRP A 72 3.49 28.67 -21.36
N GLY A 73 3.80 28.99 -20.09
CA GLY A 73 3.33 28.26 -18.90
C GLY A 73 4.41 27.34 -18.33
N ASP A 74 4.03 26.30 -17.59
CA ASP A 74 5.00 25.43 -16.90
C ASP A 74 5.95 24.72 -17.91
N PRO A 75 7.27 24.90 -17.79
CA PRO A 75 8.27 24.26 -18.66
C PRO A 75 8.17 22.73 -18.69
N ASP A 76 7.89 22.06 -17.56
CA ASP A 76 7.81 20.60 -17.46
C ASP A 76 6.57 20.04 -18.20
N PHE A 77 5.59 20.89 -18.47
CA PHE A 77 4.33 20.56 -19.16
C PHE A 77 4.29 21.13 -20.59
N GLY A 78 5.43 21.54 -21.15
CA GLY A 78 5.54 21.99 -22.54
C GLY A 78 5.40 23.49 -22.75
N GLY A 79 5.47 24.29 -21.68
CA GLY A 79 5.72 25.72 -21.78
C GLY A 79 7.07 26.02 -22.46
N ASP A 80 8.07 25.17 -22.26
CA ASP A 80 9.33 25.17 -23.01
C ASP A 80 9.28 24.15 -24.18
N SER A 81 9.30 24.66 -25.41
CA SER A 81 9.33 23.88 -26.65
C SER A 81 10.67 24.00 -27.40
N SER A 82 11.71 24.58 -26.78
CA SER A 82 13.00 24.88 -27.42
C SER A 82 13.66 23.66 -28.09
N TYR A 83 13.51 22.47 -27.51
CA TYR A 83 14.09 21.23 -28.04
C TYR A 83 13.37 20.66 -29.27
N VAL A 84 12.17 21.14 -29.60
CA VAL A 84 11.41 20.78 -30.82
C VAL A 84 11.12 21.98 -31.72
N GLN A 85 11.62 23.18 -31.39
CA GLN A 85 11.25 24.41 -32.08
C GLN A 85 11.51 24.37 -33.60
N ASP A 86 12.57 23.69 -34.02
CA ASP A 86 12.88 23.51 -35.44
C ASP A 86 11.84 22.70 -36.21
N SER A 87 11.15 21.79 -35.51
CA SER A 87 10.08 20.95 -36.04
C SER A 87 8.70 21.63 -35.98
N LEU A 88 8.54 22.69 -35.18
CA LEU A 88 7.27 23.42 -35.02
C LEU A 88 7.04 24.47 -36.12
N LYS A 89 7.13 24.03 -37.38
CA LYS A 89 6.93 24.83 -38.60
C LYS A 89 5.89 24.15 -39.49
N ASP A 90 5.08 24.96 -40.17
CA ASP A 90 3.97 24.50 -41.02
C ASP A 90 2.93 23.66 -40.26
N ILE A 91 2.69 23.99 -38.98
CA ILE A 91 1.75 23.30 -38.10
C ILE A 91 0.31 23.64 -38.48
N ARG A 92 -0.51 22.60 -38.66
CA ARG A 92 -1.93 22.71 -39.03
C ARG A 92 -2.87 22.53 -37.86
N GLN A 93 -2.52 21.64 -36.95
CA GLN A 93 -3.34 21.30 -35.79
C GLN A 93 -2.45 21.03 -34.58
N ILE A 94 -2.91 21.44 -33.39
CA ILE A 94 -2.35 21.06 -32.10
C ILE A 94 -3.48 20.48 -31.27
N GLN A 95 -3.21 19.38 -30.57
CA GLN A 95 -4.04 18.84 -29.50
C GLN A 95 -3.22 18.76 -28.23
N ALA A 96 -3.89 18.73 -27.09
CA ALA A 96 -3.23 18.60 -25.81
C ALA A 96 -4.00 17.68 -24.86
N THR A 97 -3.27 17.07 -23.94
CA THR A 97 -3.82 16.20 -22.90
C THR A 97 -4.22 17.03 -21.67
N CYS A 98 -5.34 16.70 -21.04
CA CYS A 98 -5.90 17.46 -19.90
C CYS A 98 -5.69 16.77 -18.54
N GLY A 99 -4.44 16.40 -18.21
CA GLY A 99 -4.12 15.65 -17.00
C GLY A 99 -3.34 16.44 -15.94
N ASN A 100 -3.81 16.45 -14.68
CA ASN A 100 -3.16 17.11 -13.54
C ASN A 100 -1.69 16.69 -13.27
N ARG A 101 -1.20 15.61 -13.90
CA ARG A 101 0.16 15.06 -13.72
C ARG A 101 0.86 14.70 -15.04
N SER A 102 0.30 15.01 -16.20
CA SER A 102 0.80 14.52 -17.50
C SER A 102 0.39 15.40 -18.70
N GLY A 103 0.27 16.71 -18.54
CA GLY A 103 -0.01 17.61 -19.67
C GLY A 103 1.11 17.59 -20.70
N GLY A 104 0.75 17.36 -21.96
CA GLY A 104 1.63 17.36 -23.13
C GLY A 104 0.86 17.79 -24.38
N PHE A 105 1.59 18.15 -25.43
CA PHE A 105 1.07 18.60 -26.71
C PHE A 105 1.48 17.66 -27.84
N ALA A 106 0.61 17.55 -28.84
CA ALA A 106 0.91 16.91 -30.11
C ALA A 106 0.43 17.80 -31.25
N ALA A 107 1.29 17.99 -32.25
CA ALA A 107 1.01 18.79 -33.43
C ALA A 107 1.21 17.99 -34.71
N ILE A 108 0.43 18.32 -35.74
CA ILE A 108 0.58 17.76 -37.08
C ILE A 108 1.01 18.85 -38.06
N ARG A 109 2.10 18.60 -38.78
CA ARG A 109 2.63 19.46 -39.84
C ARG A 109 1.89 19.24 -41.15
N ALA A 110 2.00 20.21 -42.08
CA ALA A 110 1.38 20.12 -43.40
C ALA A 110 1.87 18.94 -44.25
N ASP A 111 3.06 18.41 -43.96
CA ASP A 111 3.63 17.21 -44.59
C ASP A 111 3.19 15.90 -43.91
N GLY A 112 2.28 15.96 -42.94
CA GLY A 112 1.78 14.81 -42.19
C GLY A 112 2.69 14.34 -41.05
N CYS A 113 3.86 14.97 -40.86
CA CYS A 113 4.74 14.63 -39.74
C CYS A 113 4.16 15.15 -38.41
N GLY A 114 4.12 14.27 -37.40
CA GLY A 114 3.74 14.66 -36.05
C GLY A 114 4.92 15.12 -35.19
N VAL A 115 4.67 16.10 -34.33
CA VAL A 115 5.62 16.64 -33.35
C VAL A 115 4.98 16.57 -31.97
N ILE A 116 5.70 16.07 -30.97
CA ILE A 116 5.20 16.01 -29.58
C ILE A 116 6.15 16.75 -28.65
N TRP A 117 5.59 17.40 -27.63
CA TRP A 117 6.38 18.05 -26.59
C TRP A 117 5.59 18.25 -25.30
N GLY A 118 6.30 18.51 -24.20
CA GLY A 118 5.72 18.61 -22.87
C GLY A 118 5.38 17.25 -22.24
N GLY A 119 5.45 17.17 -20.92
CA GLY A 119 5.04 16.02 -20.10
C GLY A 119 6.16 15.01 -19.81
N ARG A 120 6.38 14.73 -18.52
CA ARG A 120 7.43 13.83 -17.99
C ARG A 120 7.37 12.35 -18.44
N PHE A 121 6.33 11.95 -19.18
CA PHE A 121 6.06 10.55 -19.54
C PHE A 121 6.10 10.27 -21.06
N TYR A 122 6.32 11.28 -21.90
CA TYR A 122 6.32 11.15 -23.35
C TYR A 122 7.76 11.12 -23.88
N SER A 123 8.47 10.01 -23.70
CA SER A 123 9.79 9.79 -24.33
C SER A 123 9.65 8.85 -25.51
N GLY A 124 9.60 9.40 -26.72
CA GLY A 124 9.58 8.65 -27.98
C GLY A 124 9.25 9.56 -29.15
N ARG A 125 9.90 9.38 -30.30
CA ARG A 125 9.39 9.96 -31.55
C ARG A 125 8.07 9.25 -31.87
N PRO A 126 7.00 9.95 -32.29
CA PRO A 126 5.87 9.25 -32.87
C PRO A 126 6.38 8.43 -34.07
N GLU A 127 5.91 7.20 -34.24
CA GLU A 127 6.06 6.42 -35.49
C GLU A 127 5.19 7.01 -36.62
N LEU A 128 5.22 8.32 -36.77
CA LEU A 128 4.71 9.00 -37.94
C LEU A 128 5.90 9.10 -38.90
N GLU A 129 6.18 7.99 -39.59
CA GLU A 129 6.99 8.02 -40.81
C GLU A 129 6.41 9.06 -41.78
N GLU A 130 7.23 9.58 -42.70
CA GLU A 130 6.82 10.53 -43.75
C GLU A 130 5.46 10.10 -44.34
N GLY A 131 4.42 10.83 -43.95
CA GLY A 131 3.05 10.51 -44.31
C GLY A 131 2.69 11.08 -45.67
N ALA A 132 1.71 10.46 -46.33
CA ALA A 132 1.13 11.08 -47.52
C ALA A 132 0.49 12.43 -47.13
N PRO A 133 0.73 13.52 -47.87
CA PRO A 133 0.13 14.82 -47.58
C PRO A 133 -1.41 14.70 -47.63
N GLY A 134 -2.08 15.22 -46.60
CA GLY A 134 -3.55 15.20 -46.50
C GLY A 134 -4.05 15.69 -45.14
N ASP A 135 -5.37 15.72 -44.97
CA ASP A 135 -6.01 16.19 -43.72
C ASP A 135 -6.01 15.06 -42.68
N TYR A 136 -5.17 15.19 -41.66
CA TYR A 136 -5.14 14.30 -40.50
C TYR A 136 -6.17 14.78 -39.47
N GLU A 137 -6.90 13.85 -38.86
CA GLU A 137 -7.73 14.16 -37.69
C GLU A 137 -6.99 13.66 -36.43
N ILE A 138 -6.47 14.59 -35.63
CA ILE A 138 -5.85 14.28 -34.33
C ILE A 138 -6.82 14.55 -33.16
N GLN A 139 -6.90 13.61 -32.23
CA GLN A 139 -7.67 13.70 -30.99
C GLN A 139 -6.77 13.38 -29.78
N ALA A 140 -7.15 13.88 -28.60
CA ALA A 140 -6.44 13.64 -27.34
C ALA A 140 -7.39 13.17 -26.22
N THR A 141 -6.85 12.42 -25.27
CA THR A 141 -7.48 12.02 -24.00
C THR A 141 -6.76 12.71 -22.83
N MET A 142 -7.07 12.37 -21.56
CA MET A 142 -6.32 12.88 -20.40
C MET A 142 -4.82 12.58 -20.42
N GLY A 143 -4.35 11.63 -21.23
CA GLY A 143 -2.94 11.25 -21.26
C GLY A 143 -2.39 10.84 -22.62
N ASP A 144 -3.20 10.78 -23.67
CA ASP A 144 -2.84 10.08 -24.90
C ASP A 144 -3.40 10.73 -26.16
N PHE A 145 -2.83 10.38 -27.32
CA PHE A 145 -3.19 10.94 -28.62
C PHE A 145 -3.52 9.83 -29.63
N CYS A 146 -4.37 10.17 -30.58
CA CYS A 146 -4.52 9.39 -31.80
C CYS A 146 -4.64 10.30 -33.01
N ALA A 147 -4.16 9.84 -34.16
CA ALA A 147 -4.46 10.48 -35.44
C ALA A 147 -4.94 9.47 -36.46
N GLN A 148 -5.99 9.86 -37.17
CA GLN A 148 -6.42 9.21 -38.39
C GLN A 148 -5.62 9.78 -39.56
N ARG A 149 -4.95 8.89 -40.29
CA ARG A 149 -4.29 9.21 -41.56
C ARG A 149 -5.32 9.34 -42.69
N PRO A 150 -4.99 10.07 -43.77
CA PRO A 150 -5.86 10.19 -44.95
C PRO A 150 -6.23 8.86 -45.63
N ASP A 151 -5.39 7.82 -45.47
CA ASP A 151 -5.62 6.47 -45.98
C ASP A 151 -6.48 5.59 -45.05
N GLY A 152 -7.07 6.16 -44.00
CA GLY A 152 -7.98 5.46 -43.09
C GLY A 152 -7.27 4.69 -41.97
N VAL A 153 -5.94 4.75 -41.89
CA VAL A 153 -5.17 4.11 -40.82
C VAL A 153 -5.22 4.94 -39.55
N LEU A 154 -5.55 4.31 -38.41
CA LEU A 154 -5.45 4.94 -37.09
C LEU A 154 -4.11 4.63 -36.44
N VAL A 155 -3.44 5.68 -35.97
CA VAL A 155 -2.19 5.61 -35.20
C VAL A 155 -2.43 6.18 -33.82
N THR A 156 -1.97 5.52 -32.76
CA THR A 156 -2.04 6.05 -31.39
C THR A 156 -0.64 6.19 -30.79
N TRP A 157 -0.44 7.21 -29.96
CA TRP A 157 0.81 7.45 -29.25
C TRP A 157 0.53 8.20 -27.94
N GLY A 158 1.38 8.05 -26.93
CA GLY A 158 1.18 8.72 -25.65
C GLY A 158 1.65 7.91 -24.44
N GLY A 159 1.03 8.13 -23.29
CA GLY A 159 1.38 7.46 -22.05
C GLY A 159 0.93 5.99 -22.07
N PHE A 160 1.84 5.06 -21.75
CA PHE A 160 1.50 3.63 -21.59
C PHE A 160 0.38 3.35 -20.56
N ARG A 161 0.02 4.35 -19.74
CA ARG A 161 -1.07 4.30 -18.75
C ARG A 161 -2.44 4.76 -19.27
N TYR A 162 -2.54 5.47 -20.40
CA TYR A 162 -3.82 6.01 -20.90
C TYR A 162 -4.06 5.78 -22.41
N GLY A 163 -3.38 4.80 -23.01
CA GLY A 163 -3.73 4.24 -24.33
C GLY A 163 -2.73 4.46 -25.46
N GLY A 164 -1.47 4.74 -25.12
CA GLY A 164 -0.47 5.29 -26.06
C GLY A 164 0.19 4.31 -26.98
N THR A 165 -0.38 3.12 -27.10
CA THR A 165 0.05 2.14 -28.07
C THR A 165 -1.14 1.33 -28.56
N SER A 166 -1.28 1.29 -29.87
CA SER A 166 -2.22 0.46 -30.61
C SER A 166 -1.56 -0.83 -31.11
N CYS A 167 -0.32 -1.14 -30.72
CA CYS A 167 0.48 -2.24 -31.28
C CYS A 167 -0.24 -3.60 -31.26
N GLY A 168 -1.02 -3.90 -30.23
CA GLY A 168 -1.78 -5.15 -30.09
C GLY A 168 -3.02 -5.27 -30.99
N VAL A 169 -3.46 -4.17 -31.61
CA VAL A 169 -4.62 -4.12 -32.50
C VAL A 169 -4.34 -3.38 -33.82
N GLN A 170 -3.10 -2.99 -34.10
CA GLN A 170 -2.73 -2.15 -35.25
C GLN A 170 -3.16 -2.74 -36.60
N ALA A 171 -3.07 -4.07 -36.74
CA ALA A 171 -3.53 -4.79 -37.93
C ALA A 171 -5.05 -4.70 -38.15
N GLN A 172 -5.83 -4.42 -37.10
CA GLN A 172 -7.29 -4.24 -37.16
C GLN A 172 -7.70 -2.78 -37.36
N LEU A 173 -6.78 -1.82 -37.18
CA LEU A 173 -7.03 -0.38 -37.29
C LEU A 173 -6.78 0.12 -38.72
N GLN A 174 -7.35 -0.58 -39.69
CA GLN A 174 -7.35 -0.23 -41.11
C GLN A 174 -8.76 0.20 -41.52
N ASP A 175 -8.89 1.11 -42.47
CA ASP A 175 -10.20 1.61 -42.96
C ASP A 175 -11.11 2.17 -41.85
N VAL A 176 -10.53 2.89 -40.88
CA VAL A 176 -11.27 3.53 -39.79
C VAL A 176 -12.15 4.64 -40.36
N ARG A 177 -13.43 4.63 -40.02
CA ARG A 177 -14.42 5.65 -40.43
C ARG A 177 -14.71 6.66 -39.33
N GLN A 178 -14.65 6.24 -38.07
CA GLN A 178 -14.97 7.09 -36.94
C GLN A 178 -14.16 6.69 -35.71
N ILE A 179 -13.72 7.68 -34.94
CA ILE A 179 -13.02 7.50 -33.68
C ILE A 179 -13.86 8.13 -32.56
N GLN A 180 -14.00 7.39 -31.45
CA GLN A 180 -14.59 7.88 -30.22
C GLN A 180 -13.58 7.77 -29.08
N VAL A 181 -13.36 8.88 -28.39
CA VAL A 181 -12.45 8.99 -27.24
C VAL A 181 -13.23 9.28 -25.97
N THR A 182 -12.77 8.70 -24.86
CA THR A 182 -13.25 9.06 -23.52
C THR A 182 -12.21 9.91 -22.81
N LEU A 183 -12.66 10.76 -21.87
CA LEU A 183 -11.78 11.50 -20.98
C LEU A 183 -10.80 10.57 -20.23
N ALA A 184 -11.24 9.36 -19.85
CA ALA A 184 -10.47 8.40 -19.05
C ALA A 184 -9.42 7.55 -19.83
N GLY A 185 -9.16 7.82 -21.11
CA GLY A 185 -8.08 7.16 -21.87
C GLY A 185 -8.49 5.89 -22.65
N LEU A 186 -9.78 5.67 -22.90
CA LEU A 186 -10.24 4.59 -23.79
C LEU A 186 -10.52 5.11 -25.20
N PHE A 187 -10.08 4.36 -26.22
CA PHE A 187 -10.42 4.60 -27.63
C PHE A 187 -11.30 3.48 -28.20
N ALA A 188 -12.24 3.85 -29.07
CA ALA A 188 -12.94 2.93 -29.95
C ALA A 188 -12.88 3.42 -31.39
N ALA A 189 -12.56 2.53 -32.32
CA ALA A 189 -12.58 2.79 -33.75
C ALA A 189 -13.75 2.03 -34.40
N VAL A 190 -14.54 2.72 -35.22
CA VAL A 190 -15.54 2.09 -36.10
C VAL A 190 -14.92 1.95 -37.48
N LEU A 191 -14.84 0.72 -38.00
CA LEU A 191 -14.28 0.45 -39.32
C LEU A 191 -15.32 0.67 -40.42
N ALA A 192 -14.89 0.75 -41.67
CA ALA A 192 -15.76 0.96 -42.83
C ALA A 192 -16.86 -0.12 -42.98
N ASP A 193 -16.61 -1.33 -42.50
CA ASP A 193 -17.58 -2.45 -42.48
C ASP A 193 -18.59 -2.38 -41.32
N GLY A 194 -18.47 -1.38 -40.44
CA GLY A 194 -19.34 -1.16 -39.28
C GLY A 194 -18.91 -1.92 -38.02
N SER A 195 -17.82 -2.68 -38.05
CA SER A 195 -17.26 -3.32 -36.87
C SER A 195 -16.61 -2.30 -35.92
N ILE A 196 -16.57 -2.62 -34.63
CA ILE A 196 -15.98 -1.77 -33.59
C ILE A 196 -14.75 -2.45 -33.02
N VAL A 197 -13.59 -1.81 -33.20
CA VAL A 197 -12.34 -2.21 -32.55
C VAL A 197 -12.24 -1.39 -31.26
N LYS A 198 -12.39 -2.08 -30.12
CA LYS A 198 -12.07 -1.50 -28.82
C LYS A 198 -10.55 -1.50 -28.66
N VAL A 199 -9.94 -0.33 -28.62
CA VAL A 199 -8.54 -0.18 -28.22
C VAL A 199 -8.52 -0.13 -26.69
N LEU A 200 -8.79 -1.28 -26.08
CA LEU A 200 -8.66 -1.49 -24.65
C LEU A 200 -7.23 -1.91 -24.37
N ILE A 201 -6.58 -1.25 -23.41
CA ILE A 201 -5.31 -1.74 -22.86
C ILE A 201 -5.63 -2.99 -22.03
N PRO A 202 -5.11 -4.18 -22.38
CA PRO A 202 -4.97 -5.24 -21.41
C PRO A 202 -3.91 -4.78 -20.41
N TRP A 203 -4.23 -4.78 -19.12
CA TRP A 203 -3.35 -4.41 -18.00
C TRP A 203 -2.10 -5.30 -17.82
N VAL A 204 -1.65 -5.99 -18.86
CA VAL A 204 -0.61 -7.00 -18.74
C VAL A 204 0.74 -6.36 -19.05
N LEU A 205 1.33 -5.77 -18.02
CA LEU A 205 2.69 -5.22 -18.05
C LEU A 205 3.71 -6.34 -18.27
N GLY A 206 4.53 -6.21 -19.32
CA GLY A 206 5.87 -6.77 -19.25
C GLY A 206 6.60 -6.17 -18.05
N LYS A 207 7.23 -6.98 -17.19
CA LYS A 207 7.99 -6.47 -16.04
C LYS A 207 9.45 -6.34 -16.42
N CYS A 208 10.05 -5.18 -16.16
CA CYS A 208 11.47 -4.95 -16.38
C CYS A 208 12.15 -4.55 -15.08
N GLY A 209 13.32 -5.13 -14.80
CA GLY A 209 14.08 -4.77 -13.62
C GLY A 209 15.57 -5.04 -13.74
N TYR A 210 16.37 -4.18 -13.12
CA TYR A 210 17.82 -4.30 -13.04
C TYR A 210 18.26 -4.76 -11.64
N SER A 211 19.17 -5.75 -11.59
CA SER A 211 19.75 -6.29 -10.37
C SER A 211 18.67 -6.73 -9.36
N LEU A 212 18.61 -6.13 -8.16
CA LEU A 212 17.52 -6.37 -7.20
C LEU A 212 16.13 -6.15 -7.81
N GLY A 213 15.95 -5.11 -8.62
CA GLY A 213 14.68 -4.85 -9.31
C GLY A 213 14.30 -5.98 -10.27
N GLY A 214 15.28 -6.61 -10.92
CA GLY A 214 15.04 -7.78 -11.78
C GLY A 214 14.61 -9.00 -10.97
N ARG A 215 15.16 -9.19 -9.76
CA ARG A 215 14.70 -10.24 -8.84
C ARG A 215 13.29 -9.98 -8.32
N VAL A 216 12.96 -8.74 -7.99
CA VAL A 216 11.58 -8.36 -7.62
C VAL A 216 10.62 -8.67 -8.77
N ALA A 217 11.01 -8.36 -10.01
CA ALA A 217 10.23 -8.68 -11.20
C ALA A 217 10.06 -10.19 -11.42
N MET A 218 11.12 -10.99 -11.21
CA MET A 218 11.06 -12.46 -11.25
C MET A 218 10.10 -13.02 -10.19
N ALA A 219 10.23 -12.58 -8.93
CA ALA A 219 9.37 -13.03 -7.84
C ALA A 219 7.90 -12.62 -8.06
N PHE A 220 7.67 -11.43 -8.63
CA PHE A 220 6.34 -11.00 -9.04
C PHE A 220 5.76 -11.91 -10.12
N ALA A 221 6.53 -12.23 -11.15
CA ALA A 221 6.08 -13.11 -12.23
C ALA A 221 5.71 -14.50 -11.71
N GLU A 222 6.48 -15.07 -10.78
CA GLU A 222 6.16 -16.36 -10.14
C GLU A 222 4.93 -16.30 -9.24
N SER A 223 4.76 -15.21 -8.48
CA SER A 223 3.61 -15.04 -7.58
C SER A 223 2.32 -14.73 -8.34
N TYR A 224 2.44 -14.08 -9.50
CA TYR A 224 1.33 -13.59 -10.32
C TYR A 224 1.51 -13.95 -11.80
N PRO A 225 1.56 -15.26 -12.15
CA PRO A 225 1.86 -15.74 -13.51
C PRO A 225 0.90 -15.17 -14.57
N LYS A 226 -0.35 -14.91 -14.20
CA LYS A 226 -1.38 -14.39 -15.10
C LYS A 226 -1.29 -12.88 -15.35
N LYS A 227 -0.48 -12.14 -14.57
CA LYS A 227 -0.29 -10.68 -14.66
C LYS A 227 0.95 -10.28 -15.45
N CYS A 228 1.69 -11.24 -16.02
CA CYS A 228 2.97 -11.00 -16.67
C CYS A 228 3.00 -11.68 -18.06
N ILE A 229 2.91 -10.91 -19.14
CA ILE A 229 3.08 -11.44 -20.51
C ILE A 229 4.54 -11.73 -20.86
N GLY A 230 5.47 -11.18 -20.08
CA GLY A 230 6.90 -11.33 -20.30
C GLY A 230 7.73 -10.56 -19.30
N LEU A 231 8.96 -11.00 -19.11
CA LEU A 231 9.87 -10.51 -18.09
C LEU A 231 11.19 -10.10 -18.74
N VAL A 232 11.66 -8.89 -18.46
CA VAL A 232 13.00 -8.42 -18.77
C VAL A 232 13.81 -8.31 -17.48
N ALA A 233 14.88 -9.11 -17.37
CA ALA A 233 15.74 -9.12 -16.19
C ALA A 233 17.17 -8.77 -16.59
N LEU A 234 17.66 -7.64 -16.09
CA LEU A 234 18.99 -7.10 -16.40
C LEU A 234 19.93 -7.37 -15.23
N SER A 235 20.96 -8.18 -15.44
CA SER A 235 21.96 -8.56 -14.42
C SER A 235 21.31 -8.94 -13.08
N ALA A 236 20.26 -9.76 -13.14
CA ALA A 236 19.48 -10.18 -11.99
C ALA A 236 19.88 -11.59 -11.52
N ASN A 237 19.73 -11.86 -10.22
CA ASN A 237 20.02 -13.16 -9.64
C ASN A 237 18.71 -13.91 -9.36
N PRO A 238 18.43 -15.06 -10.02
CA PRO A 238 17.20 -15.82 -9.83
C PRO A 238 17.05 -16.39 -8.42
N GLY A 239 18.15 -16.66 -7.70
CA GLY A 239 18.12 -17.05 -6.29
C GLY A 239 19.02 -18.22 -5.95
N LEU A 240 19.21 -18.43 -4.66
CA LEU A 240 20.04 -19.51 -4.13
C LEU A 240 19.21 -20.78 -4.06
N GLN A 241 19.78 -21.91 -4.50
CA GLN A 241 19.04 -23.16 -4.66
C GLN A 241 19.14 -24.05 -3.43
N SER A 242 20.16 -23.87 -2.58
CA SER A 242 20.37 -24.70 -1.39
C SER A 242 20.35 -23.91 -0.08
N PRO A 243 19.87 -24.51 1.03
CA PRO A 243 19.97 -23.92 2.37
C PRO A 243 21.41 -23.63 2.80
N GLY A 244 22.38 -24.42 2.32
CA GLY A 244 23.81 -24.21 2.59
C GLY A 244 24.32 -22.89 1.98
N GLU A 245 23.97 -22.62 0.72
CA GLU A 245 24.30 -21.35 0.05
C GLU A 245 23.62 -20.16 0.72
N GLN A 246 22.35 -20.31 1.13
CA GLN A 246 21.62 -19.28 1.87
C GLN A 246 22.32 -18.94 3.17
N ARG A 247 22.75 -19.95 3.95
CA ARG A 247 23.48 -19.73 5.20
C ARG A 247 24.81 -19.02 4.97
N GLN A 248 25.58 -19.44 3.98
CA GLN A 248 26.86 -18.77 3.63
C GLN A 248 26.64 -17.34 3.17
N ARG A 249 25.61 -17.11 2.35
CA ARG A 249 25.25 -15.78 1.88
C ARG A 249 24.85 -14.86 3.04
N TRP A 250 24.06 -15.35 3.97
CA TRP A 250 23.64 -14.59 5.15
C TRP A 250 24.84 -14.14 5.99
N LEU A 251 25.79 -15.06 6.25
CA LEU A 251 27.02 -14.75 6.98
C LEU A 251 27.86 -13.67 6.25
N GLN A 252 27.92 -13.74 4.92
CA GLN A 252 28.61 -12.75 4.11
C GLN A 252 27.93 -11.38 4.15
N ASP A 253 26.61 -11.32 4.00
CA ASP A 253 25.84 -10.07 4.05
C ASP A 253 25.94 -9.42 5.44
N GLN A 254 25.89 -10.21 6.53
CA GLN A 254 26.14 -9.70 7.88
C GLN A 254 27.55 -9.12 8.05
N LYS A 255 28.57 -9.77 7.48
CA LYS A 255 29.94 -9.26 7.51
C LYS A 255 30.05 -7.93 6.74
N GLN A 256 29.43 -7.83 5.57
CA GLN A 256 29.41 -6.60 4.77
C GLN A 256 28.61 -5.48 5.45
N ALA A 257 27.47 -5.79 6.06
CA ALA A 257 26.69 -4.82 6.84
C ALA A 257 27.50 -4.27 8.02
N LYS A 258 28.22 -5.13 8.76
CA LYS A 258 29.15 -4.70 9.81
C LYS A 258 30.26 -3.78 9.27
N GLN A 259 30.80 -4.09 8.09
CA GLN A 259 31.79 -3.22 7.44
C GLN A 259 31.19 -1.86 7.05
N LEU A 260 30.00 -1.84 6.46
CA LEU A 260 29.28 -0.59 6.13
C LEU A 260 29.06 0.31 7.34
N LEU A 261 28.79 -0.28 8.51
CA LEU A 261 28.51 0.45 9.75
C LEU A 261 29.79 0.91 10.48
N ASN A 262 30.87 0.14 10.38
CA ASN A 262 32.06 0.32 11.23
C ASN A 262 33.30 0.84 10.47
N SER A 263 33.24 1.00 9.15
CA SER A 263 34.38 1.48 8.34
C SER A 263 34.10 2.84 7.70
N ASN A 264 35.17 3.49 7.24
CA ASN A 264 35.06 4.68 6.42
C ASN A 264 34.28 4.34 5.14
N PHE A 265 33.18 5.04 4.90
CA PHE A 265 32.30 4.77 3.77
C PHE A 265 32.96 5.00 2.41
N GLU A 266 33.87 5.98 2.31
CA GLU A 266 34.63 6.22 1.07
C GLU A 266 35.55 5.04 0.74
N GLU A 267 36.29 4.53 1.74
CA GLU A 267 37.14 3.34 1.57
C GLU A 267 36.32 2.07 1.29
N PHE A 268 35.08 2.01 1.79
CA PHE A 268 34.15 0.95 1.41
C PHE A 268 33.78 1.07 -0.07
N LEU A 269 33.41 2.26 -0.55
CA LEU A 269 33.04 2.47 -1.95
C LEU A 269 34.20 2.18 -2.90
N ASP A 270 35.43 2.57 -2.55
CA ASP A 270 36.63 2.26 -3.34
C ASP A 270 36.84 0.75 -3.48
N ARG A 271 36.78 0.01 -2.37
CA ARG A 271 36.88 -1.46 -2.40
C ARG A 271 35.70 -2.11 -3.13
N TRP A 272 34.51 -1.56 -2.97
CA TRP A 272 33.30 -2.05 -3.61
C TRP A 272 33.38 -1.94 -5.13
N TYR A 273 33.80 -0.79 -5.66
CA TYR A 273 33.94 -0.56 -7.10
C TYR A 273 35.20 -1.18 -7.72
N ALA A 274 36.21 -1.50 -6.90
CA ALA A 274 37.36 -2.32 -7.32
C ALA A 274 37.03 -3.82 -7.43
N ALA A 275 35.85 -4.26 -6.97
CA ALA A 275 35.47 -5.67 -7.02
C ALA A 275 35.36 -6.17 -8.49
N PRO A 276 35.70 -7.45 -8.77
CA PRO A 276 35.70 -8.00 -10.13
C PRO A 276 34.38 -7.84 -10.89
N LEU A 277 33.24 -7.75 -10.20
CA LEU A 277 31.91 -7.61 -10.80
C LEU A 277 31.77 -6.34 -11.66
N TRP A 278 32.54 -5.28 -11.40
CA TRP A 278 32.50 -4.04 -12.19
C TRP A 278 33.40 -4.09 -13.43
N GLY A 279 34.21 -5.14 -13.59
CA GLY A 279 35.07 -5.33 -14.74
C GLY A 279 36.05 -4.18 -14.98
N GLY A 280 36.59 -3.54 -13.93
CA GLY A 280 37.46 -2.36 -14.08
C GLY A 280 36.74 -1.11 -14.60
N LEU A 281 35.53 -0.85 -14.08
CA LEU A 281 34.67 0.27 -14.50
C LEU A 281 35.39 1.62 -14.42
N LYS A 282 36.23 1.83 -13.40
CA LYS A 282 36.96 3.08 -13.17
C LYS A 282 37.92 3.39 -14.31
N GLU A 283 38.62 2.36 -14.82
CA GLU A 283 39.58 2.48 -15.91
C GLU A 283 38.90 2.50 -17.28
N ARG A 284 37.85 1.69 -17.47
CA ARG A 284 37.14 1.59 -18.76
C ARG A 284 36.22 2.76 -19.06
N GLN A 285 35.50 3.26 -18.05
CA GLN A 285 34.49 4.32 -18.19
C GLN A 285 34.55 5.30 -17.00
N PRO A 286 35.58 6.16 -16.92
CA PRO A 286 35.82 7.04 -15.78
C PRO A 286 34.67 8.04 -15.50
N GLU A 287 33.97 8.49 -16.54
CA GLU A 287 32.82 9.39 -16.41
C GLU A 287 31.60 8.72 -15.77
N VAL A 288 31.28 7.50 -16.22
CA VAL A 288 30.18 6.68 -15.65
C VAL A 288 30.50 6.33 -14.20
N TYR A 289 31.74 5.90 -13.93
CA TYR A 289 32.22 5.66 -12.57
C TYR A 289 32.03 6.89 -11.67
N SER A 290 32.46 8.08 -12.13
CA SER A 290 32.38 9.32 -11.35
C SER A 290 30.92 9.69 -11.03
N ARG A 291 30.00 9.56 -11.99
CA ARG A 291 28.57 9.80 -11.81
C ARG A 291 27.94 8.82 -10.81
N MET A 292 28.26 7.53 -10.95
CA MET A 292 27.78 6.50 -10.02
C MET A 292 28.31 6.74 -8.60
N LEU A 293 29.60 7.06 -8.46
CA LEU A 293 30.22 7.35 -7.17
C LEU A 293 29.58 8.57 -6.50
N ALA A 294 29.39 9.67 -7.23
CA ALA A 294 28.71 10.87 -6.73
C ALA A 294 27.30 10.55 -6.20
N LYS A 295 26.53 9.74 -6.92
CA LYS A 295 25.21 9.28 -6.49
C LYS A 295 25.26 8.37 -5.26
N ARG A 296 26.33 7.59 -5.06
CA ARG A 296 26.46 6.71 -3.88
C ARG A 296 26.94 7.42 -2.63
N ARG A 297 27.68 8.51 -2.77
CA ARG A 297 28.09 9.37 -1.64
C ARG A 297 26.92 10.02 -0.90
N THR A 298 25.76 10.17 -1.54
CA THR A 298 24.56 10.73 -0.89
C THR A 298 23.81 9.70 -0.01
N VAL A 299 24.19 8.42 -0.08
CA VAL A 299 23.54 7.34 0.68
C VAL A 299 24.10 7.25 2.09
N ARG A 300 23.21 7.16 3.08
CA ARG A 300 23.61 6.91 4.47
C ARG A 300 24.04 5.44 4.66
N PRO A 301 25.23 5.15 5.21
CA PRO A 301 25.73 3.78 5.39
C PRO A 301 24.79 2.86 6.18
N GLN A 302 24.09 3.43 7.17
CA GLN A 302 23.09 2.70 7.97
C GLN A 302 21.93 2.22 7.10
N MET A 303 21.46 3.05 6.17
CA MET A 303 20.38 2.68 5.24
C MET A 303 20.85 1.63 4.23
N ALA A 304 22.10 1.72 3.76
CA ALA A 304 22.68 0.70 2.90
C ALA A 304 22.81 -0.65 3.61
N ALA A 305 23.24 -0.68 4.87
CA ALA A 305 23.34 -1.89 5.68
C ALA A 305 21.95 -2.53 5.94
N LEU A 306 20.95 -1.71 6.26
CA LEU A 306 19.56 -2.17 6.41
C LEU A 306 19.01 -2.73 5.11
N SER A 307 19.24 -2.05 3.99
CA SER A 307 18.82 -2.52 2.66
C SER A 307 19.47 -3.85 2.31
N LEU A 308 20.78 -4.01 2.55
CA LEU A 308 21.52 -5.26 2.31
C LEU A 308 20.96 -6.44 3.11
N LEU A 309 20.68 -6.25 4.40
CA LEU A 309 20.16 -7.32 5.26
C LEU A 309 18.68 -7.63 5.00
N GLY A 310 17.87 -6.59 4.75
CA GLY A 310 16.45 -6.72 4.46
C GLY A 310 16.17 -7.36 3.09
N SER A 311 17.03 -7.09 2.11
CA SER A 311 16.93 -7.64 0.74
C SER A 311 17.97 -8.72 0.45
N SER A 312 18.50 -9.38 1.50
CA SER A 312 19.48 -10.45 1.33
C SER A 312 18.90 -11.60 0.50
N LEU A 313 19.71 -12.08 -0.45
CA LEU A 313 19.37 -13.24 -1.28
C LEU A 313 19.19 -14.54 -0.45
N SER A 314 19.70 -14.59 0.79
CA SER A 314 19.50 -15.73 1.68
C SER A 314 18.07 -15.86 2.21
N ARG A 315 17.29 -14.77 2.14
CA ARG A 315 15.93 -14.69 2.68
C ARG A 315 14.86 -14.64 1.58
N GLN A 316 15.26 -14.87 0.33
CA GLN A 316 14.38 -14.79 -0.83
C GLN A 316 14.20 -16.17 -1.49
N PRO A 317 12.96 -16.56 -1.84
CA PRO A 317 12.69 -17.84 -2.50
C PRO A 317 13.28 -17.86 -3.91
N PRO A 318 13.85 -18.98 -4.39
CA PRO A 318 14.47 -19.08 -5.71
C PRO A 318 13.46 -18.95 -6.86
N CYS A 319 13.82 -18.20 -7.90
CA CYS A 319 12.97 -17.84 -9.04
C CYS A 319 13.55 -18.28 -10.40
N TRP A 320 13.97 -19.54 -10.52
CA TRP A 320 14.71 -20.03 -11.70
C TRP A 320 13.83 -20.38 -12.91
N SER A 321 12.51 -20.45 -12.72
CA SER A 321 11.58 -20.96 -13.73
C SER A 321 10.39 -20.01 -13.86
N PRO A 322 10.59 -18.80 -14.43
CA PRO A 322 9.50 -17.85 -14.56
C PRO A 322 8.38 -18.43 -15.44
N PRO A 323 7.11 -18.22 -15.08
CA PRO A 323 5.96 -18.79 -15.77
C PRO A 323 5.61 -18.07 -17.09
N CYS A 324 6.46 -17.15 -17.54
CA CYS A 324 6.27 -16.31 -18.72
C CYS A 324 7.60 -16.17 -19.49
N PRO A 325 7.59 -15.71 -20.75
CA PRO A 325 8.80 -15.46 -21.52
C PRO A 325 9.82 -14.59 -20.76
N LEU A 326 11.09 -15.00 -20.75
CA LEU A 326 12.17 -14.30 -20.03
C LEU A 326 13.22 -13.78 -21.02
N TRP A 327 13.44 -12.47 -21.00
CA TRP A 327 14.54 -11.79 -21.66
C TRP A 327 15.57 -11.39 -20.61
N TYR A 328 16.69 -12.09 -20.58
CA TYR A 328 17.77 -11.89 -19.63
C TYR A 328 18.99 -11.27 -20.30
N ALA A 329 19.47 -10.12 -19.81
CA ALA A 329 20.71 -9.52 -20.29
C ALA A 329 21.71 -9.31 -19.15
N TYR A 330 23.00 -9.44 -19.44
CA TYR A 330 24.09 -9.24 -18.49
C TYR A 330 25.32 -8.63 -19.17
N GLY A 331 26.20 -7.98 -18.41
CA GLY A 331 27.48 -7.49 -18.94
C GLY A 331 28.48 -8.63 -19.12
N GLU A 332 29.14 -8.69 -20.28
CA GLU A 332 30.13 -9.72 -20.62
C GLU A 332 31.27 -9.84 -19.59
N LEU A 333 31.65 -8.72 -18.96
CA LEU A 333 32.75 -8.67 -17.98
C LEU A 333 32.32 -9.08 -16.56
N ASP A 334 31.02 -9.28 -16.33
CA ASP A 334 30.50 -9.80 -15.07
C ASP A 334 30.42 -11.32 -15.10
N ALA A 335 31.52 -11.97 -14.70
CA ALA A 335 31.65 -13.42 -14.74
C ALA A 335 30.54 -14.16 -13.96
N LYS A 336 30.03 -13.56 -12.88
CA LYS A 336 28.99 -14.16 -12.04
C LYS A 336 27.64 -14.17 -12.77
N PHE A 337 27.22 -13.03 -13.30
CA PHE A 337 25.93 -12.94 -13.99
C PHE A 337 25.99 -13.55 -15.39
N ALA A 338 27.17 -13.64 -15.99
CA ALA A 338 27.41 -14.46 -17.18
C ALA A 338 27.21 -15.95 -16.91
N ALA A 339 27.66 -16.48 -15.76
CA ALA A 339 27.40 -17.86 -15.37
C ALA A 339 25.90 -18.12 -15.15
N ILE A 340 25.22 -17.19 -14.46
CA ILE A 340 23.76 -17.25 -14.26
C ILE A 340 23.02 -17.24 -15.61
N GLY A 341 23.40 -16.36 -16.53
CA GLY A 341 22.80 -16.28 -17.86
C GLY A 341 22.95 -17.58 -18.66
N ARG A 342 24.12 -18.23 -18.58
CA ARG A 342 24.34 -19.56 -19.19
C ARG A 342 23.46 -20.63 -18.55
N GLU A 343 23.38 -20.65 -17.22
CA GLU A 343 22.54 -21.61 -16.50
C GLU A 343 21.05 -21.43 -16.81
N ILE A 344 20.58 -20.18 -16.94
CA ILE A 344 19.23 -19.85 -17.40
C ILE A 344 18.99 -20.43 -18.81
N ALA A 345 19.91 -20.22 -19.74
CA ALA A 345 19.79 -20.77 -21.10
C ALA A 345 19.78 -22.31 -21.12
N GLU A 346 20.65 -22.95 -20.34
CA GLU A 346 20.74 -24.41 -20.22
C GLU A 346 19.44 -25.02 -19.68
N LYS A 347 18.91 -24.48 -18.58
CA LYS A 347 17.66 -24.99 -17.95
C LYS A 347 16.42 -24.79 -18.83
N SER A 348 16.44 -23.80 -19.72
CA SER A 348 15.31 -23.46 -20.60
C SER A 348 15.25 -24.33 -21.87
N SER A 349 16.34 -25.02 -22.20
CA SER A 349 16.47 -25.86 -23.41
C SER A 349 15.61 -27.14 -23.36
N SER A 350 15.03 -27.47 -22.20
CA SER A 350 14.31 -28.73 -21.96
C SER A 350 12.77 -28.64 -21.94
N ALA A 351 12.14 -27.46 -22.06
CA ALA A 351 10.69 -27.35 -21.91
C ALA A 351 10.08 -26.07 -22.50
N GLY A 352 9.93 -25.97 -23.83
CA GLY A 352 9.02 -24.99 -24.48
C GLY A 352 9.08 -23.52 -24.03
N SER A 353 10.15 -23.10 -23.36
CA SER A 353 10.25 -21.84 -22.62
C SER A 353 10.85 -20.79 -23.54
N GLN A 354 10.15 -19.66 -23.72
CA GLN A 354 10.62 -18.53 -24.53
C GLN A 354 11.66 -17.72 -23.73
N VAL A 355 12.88 -18.24 -23.63
CA VAL A 355 13.98 -17.59 -22.90
C VAL A 355 15.03 -17.06 -23.87
N HIS A 356 15.27 -15.76 -23.79
CA HIS A 356 16.25 -15.04 -24.59
C HIS A 356 17.36 -14.49 -23.69
N VAL A 357 18.59 -14.92 -23.92
CA VAL A 357 19.75 -14.50 -23.12
C VAL A 357 20.72 -13.70 -23.98
N ARG A 358 21.13 -12.50 -23.52
CA ARG A 358 22.07 -11.62 -24.24
C ARG A 358 23.21 -11.13 -23.34
N ALA A 359 24.45 -11.36 -23.78
CA ALA A 359 25.62 -10.69 -23.22
C ALA A 359 25.82 -9.31 -23.87
N LEU A 360 26.03 -8.27 -23.06
CA LEU A 360 26.37 -6.93 -23.52
C LEU A 360 27.90 -6.80 -23.55
N THR A 361 28.44 -6.61 -24.75
CA THR A 361 29.88 -6.70 -25.05
C THR A 361 30.69 -5.59 -24.35
N LYS A 362 31.80 -5.95 -23.70
CA LYS A 362 32.68 -5.03 -22.95
C LYS A 362 32.02 -4.26 -21.80
N ILE A 363 30.86 -4.71 -21.31
CA ILE A 363 30.11 -4.08 -20.21
C ILE A 363 30.28 -4.88 -18.90
N GLY A 364 30.38 -4.18 -17.76
CA GLY A 364 30.39 -4.77 -16.42
C GLY A 364 28.98 -4.96 -15.83
N HIS A 365 28.86 -5.05 -14.50
CA HIS A 365 27.57 -5.25 -13.84
C HIS A 365 26.58 -4.09 -14.08
N ALA A 366 27.05 -2.84 -14.24
CA ALA A 366 26.22 -1.65 -14.28
C ALA A 366 25.56 -1.41 -15.65
N VAL A 367 24.94 -2.43 -16.23
CA VAL A 367 24.48 -2.44 -17.64
C VAL A 367 23.64 -1.22 -18.03
N VAL A 368 22.77 -0.73 -17.14
CA VAL A 368 21.90 0.44 -17.38
C VAL A 368 22.71 1.75 -17.45
N GLU A 369 23.78 1.85 -16.66
CA GLU A 369 24.61 3.05 -16.57
C GLU A 369 25.73 3.05 -17.62
N GLU A 370 26.28 1.86 -17.93
CA GLU A 370 27.39 1.67 -18.87
C GLU A 370 26.94 1.59 -20.33
N ALA A 371 25.72 1.11 -20.60
CA ALA A 371 25.19 0.91 -21.96
C ALA A 371 23.67 1.19 -22.06
N PRO A 372 23.20 2.40 -21.69
CA PRO A 372 21.78 2.72 -21.63
C PRO A 372 21.05 2.51 -22.97
N PHE A 373 21.70 2.80 -24.10
CA PHE A 373 21.11 2.63 -25.43
C PHE A 373 20.93 1.15 -25.81
N GLU A 374 21.94 0.31 -25.57
CA GLU A 374 21.84 -1.14 -25.84
C GLU A 374 20.81 -1.81 -24.93
N VAL A 375 20.73 -1.37 -23.67
CA VAL A 375 19.68 -1.82 -22.74
C VAL A 375 18.30 -1.38 -23.22
N ALA A 376 18.13 -0.13 -23.64
CA ALA A 376 16.86 0.35 -24.17
C ALA A 376 16.41 -0.44 -25.42
N LYS A 377 17.35 -0.71 -26.34
CA LYS A 377 17.11 -1.55 -27.52
C LYS A 377 16.70 -2.97 -27.14
N PHE A 378 17.39 -3.59 -26.18
CA PHE A 378 17.03 -4.92 -25.67
C PHE A 378 15.62 -4.96 -25.06
N ILE A 379 15.24 -3.93 -24.30
CA ILE A 379 13.91 -3.81 -23.71
C ILE A 379 12.85 -3.64 -24.81
N ALA A 380 13.11 -2.82 -25.83
CA ALA A 380 12.19 -2.60 -26.94
C ALA A 380 11.93 -3.91 -27.71
N GLU A 381 12.99 -4.63 -28.08
CA GLU A 381 12.87 -5.93 -28.77
C GLU A 381 12.09 -6.97 -27.94
N ALA A 382 12.30 -6.98 -26.62
CA ALA A 382 11.54 -7.85 -25.72
C ALA A 382 10.05 -7.47 -25.69
N ALA A 383 9.74 -6.17 -25.65
CA ALA A 383 8.37 -5.67 -25.66
C ALA A 383 7.64 -6.06 -26.97
N ASP A 384 8.30 -5.91 -28.12
CA ASP A 384 7.76 -6.33 -29.42
C ASP A 384 7.49 -7.84 -29.46
N SER A 385 8.42 -8.62 -28.92
CA SER A 385 8.26 -10.08 -28.79
C SER A 385 7.04 -10.44 -27.96
N PHE A 386 6.79 -9.76 -26.83
CA PHE A 386 5.63 -10.03 -25.98
C PHE A 386 4.29 -9.67 -26.64
N GLY A 387 4.28 -8.67 -27.54
CA GLY A 387 3.08 -8.25 -28.27
C GLY A 387 2.66 -9.22 -29.39
N SER A 388 3.60 -9.98 -29.95
CA SER A 388 3.36 -10.88 -31.10
C SER A 388 2.84 -12.28 -30.74
N SER A 389 2.96 -12.72 -29.48
CA SER A 389 2.54 -14.06 -29.04
C SER A 389 1.03 -14.09 -28.71
N SER A 390 0.17 -14.10 -29.73
CA SER A 390 -1.29 -14.09 -29.58
C SER A 390 -1.92 -15.45 -29.21
N SER A 391 -1.15 -16.50 -28.91
CA SER A 391 -1.69 -17.87 -28.79
C SER A 391 -2.03 -18.34 -27.36
N SER A 392 -1.92 -17.50 -26.34
CA SER A 392 -2.56 -17.78 -25.05
C SER A 392 -2.80 -16.49 -24.29
N ARG A 393 -3.91 -15.81 -24.62
CA ARG A 393 -4.46 -14.79 -23.72
C ARG A 393 -4.60 -15.44 -22.33
N PRO A 394 -4.07 -14.85 -21.26
CA PRO A 394 -4.51 -15.20 -19.92
C PRO A 394 -6.02 -14.97 -19.91
N ARG A 395 -6.80 -16.00 -19.55
CA ARG A 395 -8.22 -15.81 -19.19
C ARG A 395 -8.29 -14.57 -18.30
N GLU A 396 -9.25 -13.68 -18.56
CA GLU A 396 -9.63 -12.59 -17.65
C GLU A 396 -9.45 -13.08 -16.22
N GLU A 397 -8.71 -12.32 -15.40
CA GLU A 397 -8.70 -12.59 -13.97
C GLU A 397 -10.15 -12.59 -13.54
N SER A 398 -10.67 -13.80 -13.31
CA SER A 398 -11.99 -13.95 -12.79
C SER A 398 -11.92 -13.36 -11.39
N THR A 399 -12.52 -12.19 -11.25
CA THR A 399 -12.72 -11.52 -9.97
C THR A 399 -13.29 -12.54 -9.00
N LEU A 400 -12.74 -12.54 -7.78
CA LEU A 400 -13.21 -13.45 -6.74
C LEU A 400 -14.70 -13.17 -6.53
N ARG A 401 -15.53 -14.16 -6.79
CA ARG A 401 -16.98 -14.04 -6.62
C ARG A 401 -17.40 -14.84 -5.40
N LEU A 402 -18.14 -14.22 -4.49
CA LEU A 402 -18.75 -14.93 -3.37
C LEU A 402 -19.80 -15.90 -3.89
N GLU A 403 -19.77 -17.12 -3.37
CA GLU A 403 -20.71 -18.19 -3.73
C GLU A 403 -21.56 -18.63 -2.56
N SER A 404 -20.98 -18.64 -1.36
CA SER A 404 -21.68 -19.02 -0.15
C SER A 404 -21.15 -18.24 1.05
N ALA A 405 -22.05 -18.04 2.00
CA ALA A 405 -21.79 -17.37 3.25
C ALA A 405 -22.62 -18.07 4.33
N TRP A 406 -22.03 -18.31 5.49
CA TRP A 406 -22.70 -19.00 6.57
C TRP A 406 -22.06 -18.66 7.91
N SER A 407 -22.73 -19.02 8.99
CA SER A 407 -22.26 -18.77 10.34
C SER A 407 -22.69 -19.87 11.30
N GLU A 408 -21.96 -20.02 12.39
CA GLU A 408 -22.26 -20.95 13.48
C GLU A 408 -22.00 -20.29 14.85
N PRO A 409 -22.83 -20.57 15.86
CA PRO A 409 -22.62 -20.04 17.20
C PRO A 409 -21.40 -20.70 17.85
N ILE A 410 -20.69 -19.93 18.66
CA ILE A 410 -19.58 -20.41 19.47
C ILE A 410 -19.76 -20.05 20.93
N GLN A 411 -19.16 -20.87 21.79
CA GLN A 411 -19.03 -20.63 23.21
C GLN A 411 -17.60 -20.98 23.63
N VAL A 412 -16.93 -20.04 24.30
CA VAL A 412 -15.55 -20.21 24.79
C VAL A 412 -15.53 -20.07 26.31
N MET A 413 -15.25 -21.15 27.02
CA MET A 413 -15.16 -21.14 28.48
C MET A 413 -13.97 -20.32 28.98
N LEU A 414 -14.17 -19.55 30.06
CA LEU A 414 -13.13 -18.79 30.73
C LEU A 414 -12.55 -19.58 31.92
N LYS A 415 -11.25 -19.44 32.18
CA LYS A 415 -10.59 -20.03 33.35
C LYS A 415 -11.09 -19.44 34.68
N ALA A 416 -11.51 -18.18 34.65
CA ALA A 416 -12.12 -17.48 35.77
C ALA A 416 -13.22 -16.54 35.24
N PRO A 417 -14.28 -16.26 36.04
CA PRO A 417 -15.37 -15.41 35.59
C PRO A 417 -14.89 -13.99 35.27
N LEU A 418 -15.36 -13.44 34.15
CA LEU A 418 -15.17 -12.04 33.81
C LEU A 418 -16.20 -11.20 34.56
N LEU A 419 -15.70 -10.36 35.48
CA LEU A 419 -16.53 -9.45 36.26
C LEU A 419 -16.83 -8.20 35.42
N LEU A 420 -18.11 -7.98 35.13
CA LEU A 420 -18.60 -6.77 34.48
C LEU A 420 -18.92 -5.72 35.54
N ALA A 421 -19.01 -4.44 35.14
CA ALA A 421 -19.34 -3.35 36.06
C ALA A 421 -20.75 -3.50 36.65
N ARG A 422 -21.66 -4.15 35.91
CA ARG A 422 -23.04 -4.46 36.32
C ARG A 422 -23.40 -5.89 35.86
N GLY A 423 -24.44 -6.49 36.42
CA GLY A 423 -24.92 -7.83 35.99
C GLY A 423 -24.09 -9.02 36.49
N GLU A 424 -24.45 -10.22 36.03
CA GLU A 424 -23.83 -11.48 36.45
C GLU A 424 -22.44 -11.67 35.84
N PRO A 425 -21.48 -12.27 36.57
CA PRO A 425 -20.18 -12.66 36.03
C PRO A 425 -20.31 -13.57 34.80
N LEU A 426 -19.54 -13.29 33.75
CA LEU A 426 -19.50 -14.15 32.57
C LEU A 426 -18.52 -15.30 32.79
N HIS A 427 -19.00 -16.54 32.75
CA HIS A 427 -18.16 -17.75 32.83
C HIS A 427 -17.66 -18.22 31.46
N HIS A 428 -18.27 -17.73 30.39
CA HIS A 428 -17.96 -18.05 29.01
C HIS A 428 -18.23 -16.84 28.12
N ARG A 429 -17.63 -16.85 26.93
CA ARG A 429 -17.89 -15.86 25.87
C ARG A 429 -18.70 -16.53 24.77
N GLU A 430 -19.87 -15.96 24.49
CA GLU A 430 -20.74 -16.38 23.39
C GLU A 430 -20.50 -15.47 22.19
N GLY A 431 -20.48 -16.06 21.01
CA GLY A 431 -20.24 -15.36 19.76
C GLY A 431 -20.68 -16.18 18.56
N ILE A 432 -20.28 -15.73 17.38
CA ILE A 432 -20.61 -16.36 16.12
C ILE A 432 -19.36 -16.38 15.25
N LEU A 433 -18.98 -17.56 14.74
CA LEU A 433 -18.04 -17.64 13.63
C LEU A 433 -18.81 -17.49 12.32
N LEU A 434 -18.25 -16.74 11.39
CA LEU A 434 -18.75 -16.65 10.02
C LEU A 434 -17.70 -17.08 9.02
N VAL A 435 -18.16 -17.73 7.96
CA VAL A 435 -17.33 -18.16 6.85
C VAL A 435 -17.91 -17.61 5.55
N LEU A 436 -17.05 -16.93 4.79
CA LEU A 436 -17.32 -16.47 3.44
C LEU A 436 -16.53 -17.33 2.47
N GLN A 437 -17.17 -17.79 1.40
CA GLN A 437 -16.52 -18.62 0.39
C GLN A 437 -16.73 -18.03 -0.99
N GLY A 438 -15.70 -18.14 -1.81
CA GLY A 438 -15.76 -17.67 -3.18
C GLY A 438 -14.69 -18.31 -4.05
N ARG A 439 -14.86 -18.19 -5.35
CA ARG A 439 -13.87 -18.66 -6.33
C ARG A 439 -13.68 -17.64 -7.44
N SER A 440 -12.52 -17.74 -8.07
CA SER A 440 -12.21 -17.00 -9.28
C SER A 440 -12.61 -17.82 -10.49
N GLY A 441 -13.80 -17.56 -11.01
CA GLY A 441 -14.33 -18.19 -12.22
C GLY A 441 -14.89 -19.59 -11.93
N ALA A 442 -15.71 -20.12 -12.84
CA ALA A 442 -16.52 -21.32 -12.58
C ALA A 442 -15.72 -22.53 -12.03
N ASP A 443 -14.48 -22.71 -12.49
CA ASP A 443 -13.63 -23.86 -12.14
C ASP A 443 -12.47 -23.50 -11.17
N GLY A 444 -12.46 -22.29 -10.59
CA GLY A 444 -11.41 -21.85 -9.67
C GLY A 444 -11.44 -22.62 -8.34
N PRO A 445 -10.28 -22.73 -7.63
CA PRO A 445 -10.27 -23.31 -6.30
C PRO A 445 -11.13 -22.46 -5.35
N LEU A 446 -11.90 -23.14 -4.51
CA LEU A 446 -12.75 -22.50 -3.51
C LEU A 446 -11.87 -21.92 -2.39
N ALA A 447 -11.85 -20.60 -2.27
CA ALA A 447 -11.25 -19.89 -1.15
C ALA A 447 -12.29 -19.72 -0.04
N ALA A 448 -11.82 -19.70 1.20
CA ALA A 448 -12.64 -19.43 2.37
C ALA A 448 -11.95 -18.41 3.27
N GLY A 449 -12.75 -17.49 3.80
CA GLY A 449 -12.35 -16.54 4.83
C GLY A 449 -13.19 -16.74 6.09
N LEU A 450 -12.57 -16.53 7.24
CA LEU A 450 -13.11 -16.77 8.57
C LEU A 450 -13.13 -15.45 9.33
N GLY A 451 -14.21 -15.17 10.03
CA GLY A 451 -14.34 -14.02 10.92
C GLY A 451 -15.15 -14.37 12.16
N GLU A 452 -15.15 -13.46 13.13
CA GLU A 452 -15.77 -13.66 14.44
C GLU A 452 -16.64 -12.44 14.81
N VAL A 453 -17.85 -12.70 15.32
CA VAL A 453 -18.78 -11.70 15.86
C VAL A 453 -19.08 -12.06 17.32
N THR A 454 -18.44 -11.35 18.24
CA THR A 454 -18.48 -11.69 19.68
C THR A 454 -18.74 -10.44 20.52
N PRO A 455 -19.96 -9.87 20.49
CA PRO A 455 -20.28 -8.71 21.31
C PRO A 455 -20.09 -9.01 22.80
N LEU A 456 -19.53 -8.05 23.52
CA LEU A 456 -19.29 -8.08 24.95
C LEU A 456 -20.36 -7.22 25.64
N PRO A 457 -21.22 -7.80 26.50
CA PRO A 457 -22.21 -7.04 27.24
C PRO A 457 -21.61 -5.84 27.98
N GLN A 458 -22.30 -4.70 27.97
CA GLN A 458 -21.90 -3.39 28.52
C GLN A 458 -20.79 -2.64 27.78
N PHE A 459 -20.01 -3.31 26.94
CA PHE A 459 -19.01 -2.63 26.10
C PHE A 459 -19.53 -2.41 24.69
N HIS A 460 -20.22 -3.41 24.13
CA HIS A 460 -20.98 -3.26 22.90
C HIS A 460 -22.36 -2.69 23.23
N LYS A 461 -22.89 -1.85 22.34
CA LYS A 461 -24.26 -1.34 22.46
C LYS A 461 -25.26 -2.41 22.05
N GLU A 462 -24.88 -3.26 21.11
CA GLU A 462 -25.66 -4.39 20.65
C GLU A 462 -25.56 -5.62 21.55
N THR A 463 -26.65 -6.38 21.59
CA THR A 463 -26.71 -7.74 22.13
C THR A 463 -26.28 -8.77 21.10
N LEU A 464 -25.95 -9.99 21.56
CA LEU A 464 -25.65 -11.11 20.66
C LEU A 464 -26.82 -11.42 19.71
N GLY A 465 -28.06 -11.35 20.20
CA GLY A 465 -29.26 -11.59 19.38
C GLY A 465 -29.44 -10.55 18.27
N GLU A 466 -29.19 -9.26 18.56
CA GLU A 466 -29.23 -8.20 17.54
C GLU A 466 -28.11 -8.36 16.51
N ALA A 467 -26.90 -8.68 16.97
CA ALA A 467 -25.77 -8.97 16.10
C ALA A 467 -26.06 -10.18 15.18
N GLN A 468 -26.63 -11.26 15.73
CA GLN A 468 -27.04 -12.44 14.98
C GLN A 468 -28.09 -12.13 13.92
N ALA A 469 -29.12 -11.33 14.27
CA ALA A 469 -30.19 -10.96 13.34
C ALA A 469 -29.66 -10.11 12.17
N GLN A 470 -28.81 -9.12 12.45
CA GLN A 470 -28.20 -8.30 11.39
C GLN A 470 -27.24 -9.12 10.53
N LEU A 471 -26.37 -9.92 11.15
CA LEU A 471 -25.45 -10.80 10.44
C LEU A 471 -26.20 -11.76 9.51
N GLY A 472 -27.25 -12.42 9.99
CA GLY A 472 -28.06 -13.33 9.17
C GLY A 472 -28.68 -12.65 7.94
N THR A 473 -29.13 -11.40 8.10
CA THR A 473 -29.63 -10.58 6.98
C THR A 473 -28.53 -10.28 5.97
N VAL A 474 -27.35 -9.84 6.44
CA VAL A 474 -26.20 -9.52 5.57
C VAL A 474 -25.72 -10.75 4.81
N LEU A 475 -25.55 -11.89 5.49
CA LEU A 475 -25.11 -13.13 4.87
C LEU A 475 -26.12 -13.62 3.82
N SER A 476 -27.42 -13.49 4.08
CA SER A 476 -28.48 -13.82 3.11
C SER A 476 -28.42 -12.92 1.87
N ASN A 477 -28.20 -11.62 2.05
CA ASN A 477 -28.06 -10.66 0.95
C ASN A 477 -26.79 -10.94 0.12
N LEU A 478 -25.66 -11.25 0.76
CA LEU A 478 -24.41 -11.63 0.08
C LEU A 478 -24.58 -12.94 -0.71
N ALA A 479 -25.21 -13.95 -0.12
CA ALA A 479 -25.47 -15.23 -0.79
C ALA A 479 -26.42 -15.08 -1.97
N ALA A 480 -27.44 -14.22 -1.87
CA ALA A 480 -28.38 -13.95 -2.96
C ALA A 480 -27.72 -13.14 -4.10
N ALA A 481 -26.88 -12.16 -3.76
CA ALA A 481 -26.25 -11.30 -4.76
C ALA A 481 -25.04 -11.96 -5.45
N THR A 482 -24.35 -12.90 -4.79
CA THR A 482 -23.09 -13.52 -5.25
C THR A 482 -22.10 -12.49 -5.80
N PRO A 483 -21.76 -11.44 -5.02
CA PRO A 483 -21.06 -10.29 -5.57
C PRO A 483 -19.59 -10.60 -5.84
N GLU A 484 -19.01 -9.83 -6.74
CA GLU A 484 -17.56 -9.76 -6.90
C GLU A 484 -16.94 -9.03 -5.71
N VAL A 485 -15.84 -9.56 -5.20
CA VAL A 485 -15.05 -9.00 -4.11
C VAL A 485 -13.83 -8.31 -4.72
N PRO A 486 -13.79 -6.97 -4.76
CA PRO A 486 -12.64 -6.24 -5.27
C PRO A 486 -11.40 -6.49 -4.40
N ALA A 487 -10.27 -6.72 -5.04
CA ALA A 487 -8.99 -6.88 -4.35
C ALA A 487 -8.60 -5.58 -3.60
N GLU A 488 -9.05 -4.43 -4.08
CA GLU A 488 -8.78 -3.12 -3.49
C GLU A 488 -9.34 -2.94 -2.09
N LEU A 489 -10.31 -3.75 -1.67
CA LEU A 489 -10.86 -3.69 -0.31
C LEU A 489 -9.77 -3.97 0.76
N ALA A 490 -8.72 -4.72 0.42
CA ALA A 490 -7.57 -4.96 1.30
C ALA A 490 -6.74 -3.68 1.58
N ARG A 491 -7.02 -2.55 0.91
CA ARG A 491 -6.40 -1.26 1.21
C ARG A 491 -6.94 -0.62 2.48
N LEU A 492 -8.11 -1.02 2.98
CA LEU A 492 -8.70 -0.51 4.23
C LEU A 492 -8.80 1.03 4.26
N ASP A 493 -9.20 1.66 3.15
CA ASP A 493 -9.29 3.11 2.92
C ASP A 493 -10.73 3.67 3.02
N GLY A 494 -11.61 2.93 3.72
CA GLY A 494 -13.03 3.18 3.82
C GLY A 494 -13.85 2.42 2.77
N SER A 495 -13.21 1.81 1.77
CA SER A 495 -13.91 1.11 0.70
C SER A 495 -14.53 -0.21 1.16
N LEU A 496 -13.94 -0.88 2.15
CA LEU A 496 -14.40 -2.18 2.62
C LEU A 496 -15.72 -2.04 3.39
N GLY A 497 -15.79 -1.12 4.36
CA GLY A 497 -17.02 -0.84 5.10
C GLY A 497 -18.15 -0.38 4.18
N ARG A 498 -17.87 0.56 3.25
CA ARG A 498 -18.85 1.01 2.23
C ARG A 498 -19.31 -0.11 1.32
N TRP A 499 -18.46 -1.09 1.03
CA TRP A 499 -18.84 -2.25 0.21
C TRP A 499 -19.77 -3.18 0.98
N LEU A 500 -19.48 -3.48 2.25
CA LEU A 500 -20.33 -4.31 3.11
C LEU A 500 -21.70 -3.66 3.38
N GLU A 501 -21.75 -2.35 3.60
CA GLU A 501 -22.99 -1.62 3.89
C GLU A 501 -24.03 -1.71 2.75
N LYS A 502 -23.62 -1.98 1.51
CA LYS A 502 -24.54 -2.23 0.39
C LYS A 502 -25.45 -3.45 0.60
N TYR A 503 -25.00 -4.40 1.42
CA TYR A 503 -25.70 -5.65 1.71
C TYR A 503 -26.33 -5.66 3.11
N SER A 504 -26.26 -4.54 3.83
CA SER A 504 -26.77 -4.41 5.19
C SER A 504 -28.10 -3.65 5.20
N PRO A 505 -29.05 -4.00 6.10
CA PRO A 505 -30.31 -3.27 6.24
C PRO A 505 -30.15 -1.85 6.82
N GLY A 506 -28.96 -1.52 7.32
CA GLY A 506 -28.60 -0.21 7.89
C GLY A 506 -27.11 -0.17 8.27
N PRO A 507 -26.66 0.82 9.06
CA PRO A 507 -25.29 0.84 9.58
C PRO A 507 -24.95 -0.47 10.29
N LEU A 508 -23.82 -1.07 9.92
CA LEU A 508 -23.38 -2.32 10.55
C LEU A 508 -23.07 -2.10 12.02
N LEU A 509 -23.60 -2.98 12.86
CA LEU A 509 -23.26 -3.08 14.27
C LEU A 509 -21.75 -3.37 14.38
N PRO A 510 -21.04 -2.78 15.36
CA PRO A 510 -19.59 -2.88 15.44
C PRO A 510 -19.02 -4.30 15.40
N SER A 511 -19.60 -5.22 16.18
CA SER A 511 -19.18 -6.62 16.20
C SER A 511 -19.42 -7.32 14.86
N VAL A 512 -20.58 -7.07 14.23
CA VAL A 512 -20.95 -7.62 12.92
C VAL A 512 -20.01 -7.09 11.82
N ARG A 513 -19.71 -5.79 11.87
CA ARG A 513 -18.73 -5.15 10.99
C ARG A 513 -17.40 -5.87 11.14
N ALA A 514 -16.81 -5.87 12.33
CA ALA A 514 -15.51 -6.48 12.58
C ALA A 514 -15.45 -7.94 12.06
N GLY A 515 -16.47 -8.74 12.33
CA GLY A 515 -16.58 -10.12 11.84
C GLY A 515 -16.53 -10.24 10.30
N LEU A 516 -17.35 -9.44 9.60
CA LEU A 516 -17.39 -9.43 8.14
C LEU A 516 -16.07 -8.93 7.53
N GLU A 517 -15.46 -7.90 8.11
CA GLU A 517 -14.18 -7.37 7.65
C GLU A 517 -13.05 -8.39 7.83
N MET A 518 -13.01 -9.09 8.98
CA MET A 518 -12.08 -10.20 9.23
C MET A 518 -12.24 -11.32 8.18
N ALA A 519 -13.48 -11.76 7.94
CA ALA A 519 -13.76 -12.83 6.97
C ALA A 519 -13.38 -12.44 5.54
N LEU A 520 -13.70 -11.21 5.10
CA LEU A 520 -13.30 -10.74 3.76
C LEU A 520 -11.80 -10.60 3.61
N LEU A 521 -11.10 -10.06 4.62
CA LEU A 521 -9.64 -9.95 4.58
C LEU A 521 -9.00 -11.33 4.55
N HIS A 522 -9.48 -12.28 5.35
CA HIS A 522 -9.00 -13.66 5.29
C HIS A 522 -9.24 -14.27 3.90
N LEU A 523 -10.41 -14.07 3.31
CA LEU A 523 -10.75 -14.57 1.98
C LEU A 523 -9.84 -13.97 0.88
N LEU A 524 -9.52 -12.67 0.98
CA LEU A 524 -8.65 -11.95 0.05
C LEU A 524 -7.18 -12.37 0.11
N ARG A 525 -6.80 -13.30 1.00
CA ARG A 525 -5.43 -13.86 1.02
C ARG A 525 -5.02 -14.54 -0.28
N ARG A 526 -6.02 -15.00 -1.04
CA ARG A 526 -5.87 -15.57 -2.38
C ARG A 526 -5.28 -14.56 -3.38
N ASP A 527 -5.63 -13.27 -3.24
CA ASP A 527 -5.10 -12.17 -4.06
C ASP A 527 -3.84 -11.55 -3.44
N TYR A 528 -3.81 -11.44 -2.11
CA TYR A 528 -2.69 -10.90 -1.35
C TYR A 528 -2.27 -11.90 -0.28
N PRO A 529 -1.12 -12.57 -0.40
CA PRO A 529 -0.66 -13.51 0.64
C PRO A 529 -0.64 -12.94 2.06
N GLN A 530 -0.56 -11.60 2.19
CA GLN A 530 -0.70 -10.85 3.43
C GLN A 530 -1.67 -9.66 3.23
N PRO A 531 -2.99 -9.84 3.40
CA PRO A 531 -3.99 -8.79 3.15
C PRO A 531 -3.77 -7.55 4.03
N TYR A 532 -3.44 -7.74 5.30
CA TYR A 532 -3.10 -6.65 6.23
C TYR A 532 -1.83 -5.89 5.80
N ALA A 533 -0.84 -6.57 5.21
CA ALA A 533 0.35 -5.91 4.68
C ALA A 533 0.03 -5.04 3.45
N ALA A 534 -0.98 -5.39 2.65
CA ALA A 534 -1.40 -4.55 1.52
C ALA A 534 -1.89 -3.17 2.01
N ALA A 535 -2.65 -3.13 3.11
CA ALA A 535 -3.08 -1.88 3.75
C ALA A 535 -1.89 -1.05 4.27
N ALA A 536 -0.87 -1.69 4.84
CA ALA A 536 0.35 -1.04 5.30
C ALA A 536 1.16 -0.44 4.15
N LEU A 537 1.40 -1.22 3.10
CA LEU A 537 2.17 -0.81 1.92
C LEU A 537 1.49 0.35 1.19
N ALA A 538 0.16 0.33 1.08
CA ALA A 538 -0.61 1.44 0.51
C ALA A 538 -0.38 2.77 1.25
N ARG A 539 0.11 2.73 2.49
CA ARG A 539 0.38 3.89 3.36
C ARG A 539 1.87 4.10 3.66
N GLY A 540 2.75 3.37 2.98
CA GLY A 540 4.20 3.48 3.18
C GLY A 540 4.70 2.96 4.54
N LEU A 541 3.92 2.11 5.22
CA LEU A 541 4.32 1.46 6.47
C LEU A 541 5.16 0.21 6.20
N CYS A 542 5.95 -0.18 7.20
CA CYS A 542 6.71 -1.43 7.19
C CYS A 542 5.93 -2.52 7.92
N CYS A 543 6.04 -3.75 7.44
CA CYS A 543 5.45 -4.90 8.11
C CYS A 543 6.51 -5.64 8.94
N GLN A 544 6.07 -6.24 10.05
CA GLN A 544 6.88 -7.16 10.85
C GLN A 544 6.52 -8.61 10.57
N SER A 545 7.46 -9.53 10.80
CA SER A 545 7.20 -10.97 10.77
C SER A 545 6.76 -11.53 12.11
N GLU A 546 6.93 -10.76 13.18
CA GLU A 546 6.65 -11.13 14.56
C GLU A 546 5.97 -9.95 15.27
N VAL A 547 5.05 -10.26 16.18
CA VAL A 547 4.26 -9.28 16.91
C VAL A 547 4.39 -9.53 18.39
N SER A 548 4.84 -8.52 19.14
CA SER A 548 4.96 -8.64 20.59
C SER A 548 3.60 -8.41 21.27
N ILE A 549 3.31 -9.18 22.31
CA ILE A 549 2.05 -9.08 23.08
C ILE A 549 2.33 -8.92 24.58
N ASN A 550 1.42 -8.28 25.28
CA ASN A 550 1.55 -7.99 26.71
C ASN A 550 1.11 -9.18 27.59
N SER A 551 1.50 -9.14 28.86
CA SER A 551 0.86 -9.94 29.92
C SER A 551 -0.19 -9.12 30.70
N LEU A 552 -1.05 -9.85 31.40
CA LEU A 552 -2.03 -9.31 32.35
C LEU A 552 -1.55 -9.60 33.78
N VAL A 553 -1.59 -8.60 34.66
CA VAL A 553 -1.23 -8.80 36.07
C VAL A 553 -2.44 -9.39 36.83
N ALA A 554 -2.22 -10.50 37.54
CA ALA A 554 -3.25 -11.14 38.36
C ALA A 554 -3.66 -10.27 39.56
N GLN A 555 -4.84 -10.54 40.14
CA GLN A 555 -5.34 -9.79 41.31
C GLN A 555 -4.46 -9.96 42.56
N ASN A 556 -3.74 -11.07 42.68
CA ASN A 556 -2.88 -11.38 43.84
C ASN A 556 -1.47 -10.78 43.73
N ASP A 557 -1.20 -9.93 42.75
CA ASP A 557 0.15 -9.45 42.40
C ASP A 557 1.13 -10.57 42.00
N ASP A 558 0.60 -11.77 41.75
CA ASP A 558 1.36 -12.84 41.12
C ASP A 558 1.69 -12.42 39.69
N LEU A 559 2.99 -12.32 39.48
CA LEU A 559 3.61 -12.00 38.21
C LEU A 559 3.52 -13.26 37.32
N ASP A 560 2.38 -13.47 36.68
CA ASP A 560 2.26 -14.37 35.51
C ASP A 560 2.96 -13.71 34.31
N THR A 561 4.24 -13.39 34.50
CA THR A 561 5.09 -12.58 33.60
C THR A 561 6.30 -13.35 33.15
N ASP A 562 6.27 -14.68 33.28
CA ASP A 562 7.28 -15.59 32.76
C ASP A 562 7.20 -15.56 31.22
N GLY A 563 7.77 -14.50 30.67
CA GLY A 563 7.96 -14.26 29.26
C GLY A 563 7.77 -12.80 28.83
N ALA A 564 6.75 -12.08 29.32
CA ALA A 564 6.37 -10.76 28.79
C ALA A 564 7.27 -9.58 29.23
N SER A 565 7.47 -8.61 28.32
CA SER A 565 8.23 -7.37 28.53
C SER A 565 7.36 -6.21 29.03
N VAL A 566 6.06 -6.24 28.72
CA VAL A 566 5.07 -5.24 29.11
C VAL A 566 3.97 -5.89 29.93
N ALA A 567 3.68 -5.34 31.12
CA ALA A 567 2.62 -5.80 32.00
C ALA A 567 1.50 -4.76 32.10
N LYS A 568 0.24 -5.20 31.90
CA LYS A 568 -0.96 -4.35 32.08
C LYS A 568 -1.55 -4.55 33.47
N LEU A 569 -1.64 -3.46 34.25
CA LEU A 569 -2.14 -3.41 35.62
C LEU A 569 -3.46 -2.64 35.68
N LYS A 570 -4.51 -3.29 36.19
CA LYS A 570 -5.77 -2.62 36.53
C LYS A 570 -5.62 -1.82 37.82
N VAL A 571 -5.97 -0.55 37.76
CA VAL A 571 -6.08 0.42 38.87
C VAL A 571 -7.51 0.98 38.86
N GLY A 572 -7.79 2.05 39.62
CA GLY A 572 -9.12 2.67 39.63
C GLY A 572 -9.93 2.38 40.90
N LYS A 573 -9.31 1.81 41.93
CA LYS A 573 -9.92 1.67 43.26
C LYS A 573 -9.51 2.85 44.11
N ASP A 574 -8.69 2.61 45.14
CA ASP A 574 -8.16 3.65 46.01
C ASP A 574 -6.84 4.19 45.44
N PRO A 575 -6.73 5.51 45.13
CA PRO A 575 -5.54 6.09 44.50
C PRO A 575 -4.22 5.79 45.23
N LYS A 576 -4.20 5.82 46.57
CA LYS A 576 -2.96 5.60 47.34
C LYS A 576 -2.57 4.13 47.35
N GLN A 577 -3.54 3.24 47.53
CA GLN A 577 -3.29 1.80 47.53
C GLN A 577 -2.87 1.32 46.13
N ASP A 578 -3.52 1.82 45.09
CA ASP A 578 -3.16 1.51 43.70
C ASP A 578 -1.77 2.04 43.36
N ALA A 579 -1.39 3.24 43.83
CA ALA A 579 -0.04 3.77 43.64
C ALA A 579 1.01 2.93 44.39
N ALA A 580 0.74 2.56 45.65
CA ALA A 580 1.64 1.69 46.42
C ALA A 580 1.81 0.32 45.77
N ARG A 581 0.74 -0.24 45.19
CA ARG A 581 0.76 -1.48 44.41
C ARG A 581 1.61 -1.33 43.15
N THR A 582 1.41 -0.23 42.41
CA THR A 582 2.19 0.10 41.20
C THR A 582 3.68 0.23 41.52
N ASN A 583 4.03 0.90 42.61
CA ASN A 583 5.41 1.08 43.05
C ASN A 583 6.10 -0.25 43.37
N ARG A 584 5.43 -1.13 44.14
CA ARG A 584 5.96 -2.48 44.44
C ARG A 584 6.14 -3.32 43.18
N LEU A 585 5.22 -3.22 42.22
CA LEU A 585 5.29 -3.96 40.98
C LEU A 585 6.43 -3.45 40.09
N ALA A 586 6.62 -2.14 40.00
CA ALA A 586 7.69 -1.50 39.26
C ALA A 586 9.07 -1.96 39.75
N GLU A 587 9.27 -2.02 41.07
CA GLU A 587 10.51 -2.53 41.68
C GLU A 587 10.78 -3.99 41.29
N LYS A 588 9.79 -4.88 41.48
CA LYS A 588 9.91 -6.30 41.13
C LYS A 588 10.21 -6.53 39.64
N LEU A 589 9.56 -5.77 38.76
CA LEU A 589 9.76 -5.88 37.32
C LEU A 589 11.15 -5.38 36.91
N HIS A 590 11.61 -4.27 37.49
CA HIS A 590 12.95 -3.75 37.27
C HIS A 590 14.03 -4.76 37.69
N GLU A 591 13.88 -5.39 38.87
CA GLU A 591 14.81 -6.43 39.34
C GLU A 591 14.88 -7.64 38.41
N ARG A 592 13.75 -8.06 37.82
CA ARG A 592 13.69 -9.25 36.96
C ARG A 592 14.14 -9.01 35.51
N ARG A 593 13.89 -7.82 34.97
CA ARG A 593 13.99 -7.55 33.51
C ARG A 593 14.80 -6.29 33.16
N GLY A 594 15.25 -5.52 34.15
CA GLY A 594 15.98 -4.27 33.97
C GLY A 594 15.18 -3.23 33.16
N ASP A 595 15.88 -2.46 32.32
CA ASP A 595 15.32 -1.35 31.53
C ASP A 595 14.34 -1.78 30.43
N LYS A 596 14.22 -3.09 30.20
CA LYS A 596 13.30 -3.66 29.20
C LYS A 596 11.87 -3.82 29.73
N ALA A 597 11.67 -3.74 31.05
CA ALA A 597 10.33 -3.83 31.63
C ALA A 597 9.51 -2.57 31.33
N ARG A 598 8.20 -2.74 31.19
CA ARG A 598 7.25 -1.65 31.01
C ARG A 598 5.92 -1.93 31.71
N LEU A 599 5.27 -0.86 32.17
CA LEU A 599 3.96 -0.88 32.81
C LEU A 599 2.93 -0.11 32.00
N ARG A 600 1.73 -0.66 31.88
CA ARG A 600 0.54 0.02 31.34
C ARG A 600 -0.55 0.00 32.40
N LEU A 601 -0.98 1.17 32.82
CA LEU A 601 -1.93 1.32 33.92
C LEU A 601 -3.31 1.60 33.33
N ASP A 602 -4.34 0.93 33.79
CA ASP A 602 -5.69 1.04 33.24
C ASP A 602 -6.71 1.23 34.36
N ALA A 603 -7.32 2.41 34.38
CA ALA A 603 -8.22 2.87 35.42
C ALA A 603 -9.70 2.73 35.05
N ASN A 604 -10.04 2.40 33.81
CA ASN A 604 -11.42 2.29 33.28
C ASN A 604 -12.35 3.41 33.76
N ARG A 605 -11.90 4.66 33.63
CA ARG A 605 -12.61 5.89 34.02
C ARG A 605 -13.06 5.93 35.49
N ALA A 606 -12.30 5.37 36.41
CA ALA A 606 -12.78 5.21 37.79
C ALA A 606 -12.60 6.43 38.70
N TRP A 607 -11.73 7.38 38.37
CA TRP A 607 -11.35 8.45 39.30
C TRP A 607 -11.93 9.83 38.93
N THR A 608 -12.07 10.69 39.93
CA THR A 608 -12.15 12.15 39.71
C THR A 608 -10.78 12.71 39.32
N THR A 609 -10.74 13.93 38.75
CA THR A 609 -9.49 14.67 38.47
C THR A 609 -8.55 14.71 39.68
N ALA A 610 -9.09 14.96 40.88
CA ALA A 610 -8.30 15.03 42.11
C ALA A 610 -7.71 13.67 42.52
N GLN A 611 -8.48 12.59 42.37
CA GLN A 611 -8.03 11.24 42.67
C GLN A 611 -6.97 10.74 41.67
N ALA A 612 -7.15 11.04 40.38
CA ALA A 612 -6.14 10.73 39.36
C ALA A 612 -4.83 11.49 39.61
N ALA A 613 -4.90 12.75 40.02
CA ALA A 613 -3.74 13.53 40.42
C ALA A 613 -3.06 12.97 41.69
N GLU A 614 -3.85 12.55 42.69
CA GLU A 614 -3.34 11.92 43.91
C GLU A 614 -2.60 10.61 43.62
N PHE A 615 -3.14 9.78 42.72
CA PHE A 615 -2.48 8.56 42.26
C PHE A 615 -1.11 8.86 41.63
N LEU A 616 -1.07 9.77 40.65
CA LEU A 616 0.17 10.13 39.94
C LEU A 616 1.22 10.75 40.87
N ASN A 617 0.81 11.62 41.79
CA ASN A 617 1.71 12.23 42.78
C ASN A 617 2.26 11.22 43.81
N SER A 618 1.61 10.06 43.95
CA SER A 618 2.01 8.99 44.86
C SER A 618 2.92 7.93 44.18
N LEU A 619 3.19 8.04 42.89
CA LEU A 619 4.08 7.13 42.17
C LEU A 619 5.56 7.43 42.48
N SER A 620 6.36 6.38 42.64
CA SER A 620 7.81 6.51 42.78
C SER A 620 8.45 6.92 41.45
N PRO A 621 9.64 7.55 41.46
CA PRO A 621 10.36 7.89 40.22
C PRO A 621 10.62 6.67 39.32
N ALA A 622 10.85 5.49 39.91
CA ALA A 622 11.03 4.25 39.18
C ALA A 622 9.74 3.79 38.49
N ALA A 623 8.59 3.87 39.18
CA ALA A 623 7.29 3.56 38.58
C ALA A 623 6.97 4.52 37.43
N VAL A 624 7.16 5.83 37.63
CA VAL A 624 6.97 6.85 36.59
C VAL A 624 7.84 6.57 35.36
N ALA A 625 9.08 6.13 35.55
CA ALA A 625 10.01 5.83 34.45
C ALA A 625 9.64 4.56 33.66
N LEU A 626 9.03 3.57 34.32
CA LEU A 626 8.62 2.30 33.70
C LEU A 626 7.23 2.34 33.07
N THR A 627 6.38 3.29 33.47
CA THR A 627 5.01 3.40 32.96
C THR A 627 4.99 4.04 31.57
N ASP A 628 4.48 3.29 30.59
CA ASP A 628 4.26 3.78 29.23
C ASP A 628 3.12 4.82 29.19
N TYR A 629 2.01 4.52 29.89
CA TYR A 629 0.83 5.39 29.95
C TYR A 629 -0.12 5.02 31.11
N LEU A 630 -1.03 5.96 31.41
CA LEU A 630 -2.24 5.78 32.21
C LEU A 630 -3.48 5.87 31.30
N GLU A 631 -4.22 4.77 31.19
CA GLU A 631 -5.37 4.57 30.32
C GLU A 631 -6.66 5.00 31.04
N GLU A 632 -7.39 5.92 30.41
CA GLU A 632 -8.72 6.42 30.80
C GLU A 632 -8.86 6.69 32.31
N PRO A 633 -8.12 7.68 32.86
CA PRO A 633 -8.09 7.91 34.31
C PRO A 633 -9.41 8.44 34.89
N THR A 634 -10.09 9.33 34.18
CA THR A 634 -11.17 10.14 34.75
C THR A 634 -12.57 9.70 34.34
N GLN A 635 -13.52 9.89 35.25
CA GLN A 635 -14.94 9.64 35.04
C GLN A 635 -15.53 10.58 33.98
N TRP A 636 -16.37 10.03 33.11
CA TRP A 636 -17.23 10.83 32.23
C TRP A 636 -18.53 11.17 32.95
N GLU A 637 -18.85 12.46 33.05
CA GLU A 637 -20.08 12.92 33.72
C GLU A 637 -21.24 13.07 32.73
N PRO A 638 -22.47 12.61 33.05
CA PRO A 638 -23.62 12.81 32.19
C PRO A 638 -23.89 14.29 31.87
N GLY A 639 -24.02 14.62 30.59
CA GLY A 639 -24.24 16.00 30.12
C GLY A 639 -22.97 16.82 29.90
N GLN A 640 -21.80 16.26 30.23
CA GLN A 640 -20.50 16.85 29.93
C GLN A 640 -20.25 16.86 28.41
N SER A 641 -19.58 17.91 27.92
CA SER A 641 -19.08 17.98 26.55
C SER A 641 -17.72 17.29 26.39
N ALA A 642 -17.38 16.87 25.17
CA ALA A 642 -16.06 16.30 24.88
C ALA A 642 -14.92 17.24 25.28
N ALA A 643 -15.09 18.55 25.08
CA ALA A 643 -14.11 19.56 25.47
C ALA A 643 -13.92 19.65 26.99
N GLU A 644 -15.00 19.65 27.78
CA GLU A 644 -14.91 19.66 29.25
C GLU A 644 -14.25 18.38 29.78
N PHE A 645 -14.48 17.25 29.13
CA PHE A 645 -13.87 15.99 29.53
C PHE A 645 -12.37 15.95 29.21
N LEU A 646 -11.97 16.39 28.02
CA LEU A 646 -10.57 16.57 27.67
C LEU A 646 -9.88 17.61 28.57
N GLN A 647 -10.60 18.62 29.06
CA GLN A 647 -10.06 19.57 30.03
C GLN A 647 -9.68 18.89 31.35
N GLN A 648 -10.43 17.88 31.81
CA GLN A 648 -10.05 17.12 33.02
C GLN A 648 -8.67 16.45 32.84
N TRP A 649 -8.40 15.91 31.66
CA TRP A 649 -7.12 15.27 31.32
C TRP A 649 -5.96 16.28 31.29
N GLU A 650 -6.21 17.48 30.77
CA GLU A 650 -5.26 18.60 30.79
C GLU A 650 -4.99 19.06 32.22
N ASP A 651 -6.01 19.13 33.06
CA ASP A 651 -5.91 19.53 34.46
C ASP A 651 -5.09 18.52 35.26
N VAL A 652 -5.32 17.21 35.09
CA VAL A 652 -4.49 16.16 35.72
C VAL A 652 -3.03 16.28 35.29
N SER A 653 -2.78 16.47 33.99
CA SER A 653 -1.43 16.59 33.43
C SER A 653 -0.71 17.82 34.00
N THR A 654 -1.41 18.96 34.08
CA THR A 654 -0.89 20.23 34.56
C THR A 654 -0.64 20.20 36.07
N ALA A 655 -1.58 19.66 36.85
CA ALA A 655 -1.50 19.63 38.32
C ALA A 655 -0.39 18.72 38.84
N THR A 656 -0.05 17.66 38.10
CA THR A 656 0.97 16.68 38.53
C THR A 656 2.34 16.94 37.94
N GLY A 657 2.43 17.53 36.73
CA GLY A 657 3.68 17.62 35.98
C GLY A 657 4.32 16.25 35.69
N SER A 658 3.55 15.16 35.81
CA SER A 658 4.05 13.79 35.65
C SER A 658 4.44 13.51 34.20
N ARG A 659 5.44 12.64 34.00
CA ARG A 659 5.82 12.14 32.67
C ARG A 659 4.92 11.01 32.17
N VAL A 660 4.09 10.44 33.04
CA VAL A 660 3.09 9.44 32.66
C VAL A 660 2.02 10.14 31.82
N ARG A 661 1.96 9.75 30.55
CA ARG A 661 1.04 10.31 29.54
C ARG A 661 -0.24 9.49 29.45
N LEU A 662 -1.25 10.05 28.80
CA LEU A 662 -2.59 9.46 28.74
C LEU A 662 -2.72 8.45 27.61
N ALA A 663 -3.49 7.39 27.84
CA ALA A 663 -4.00 6.54 26.78
C ALA A 663 -5.53 6.61 26.73
N VAL A 664 -6.07 6.61 25.51
CA VAL A 664 -7.50 6.72 25.22
C VAL A 664 -8.03 5.36 24.80
N ASP A 665 -9.13 4.91 25.40
CA ASP A 665 -9.80 3.63 25.12
C ASP A 665 -11.31 3.88 24.97
N GLU A 666 -12.10 3.74 26.05
CA GLU A 666 -13.57 3.78 26.00
C GLU A 666 -14.10 5.09 25.40
N SER A 667 -13.38 6.20 25.57
CA SER A 667 -13.81 7.52 25.09
C SER A 667 -13.83 7.65 23.59
N LEU A 668 -12.93 6.94 22.92
CA LEU A 668 -12.92 6.87 21.48
C LEU A 668 -13.96 5.85 20.98
N THR A 669 -14.05 4.67 21.61
CA THR A 669 -14.94 3.59 21.13
C THR A 669 -16.43 3.90 21.33
N GLU A 670 -16.79 4.60 22.41
CA GLU A 670 -18.19 4.96 22.69
C GLU A 670 -18.67 6.17 21.87
N GLY A 671 -17.75 6.87 21.20
CA GLY A 671 -18.01 8.10 20.46
C GLY A 671 -18.14 9.34 21.35
N VAL A 672 -17.65 9.27 22.59
CA VAL A 672 -17.63 10.37 23.56
C VAL A 672 -16.65 11.47 23.12
N VAL A 673 -15.51 11.04 22.56
CA VAL A 673 -14.47 11.91 22.02
C VAL A 673 -14.16 11.48 20.59
N SER A 674 -14.12 12.43 19.65
CA SER A 674 -13.70 12.16 18.27
C SER A 674 -12.19 12.37 18.07
N LEU A 675 -11.64 11.89 16.94
CA LEU A 675 -10.26 12.19 16.55
C LEU A 675 -10.02 13.71 16.34
N GLU A 676 -11.06 14.45 15.97
CA GLU A 676 -10.99 15.90 15.86
C GLU A 676 -10.86 16.56 17.24
N ASP A 677 -11.62 16.08 18.22
CA ASP A 677 -11.54 16.55 19.60
C ASP A 677 -10.15 16.24 20.20
N LEU A 678 -9.63 15.03 19.98
CA LEU A 678 -8.27 14.66 20.39
C LEU A 678 -7.19 15.54 19.75
N THR A 679 -7.42 16.05 18.53
CA THR A 679 -6.49 16.96 17.88
C THR A 679 -6.45 18.34 18.56
N LYS A 680 -7.53 18.71 19.26
CA LYS A 680 -7.64 19.97 20.03
C LYS A 680 -7.15 19.82 21.48
N CYS A 681 -7.03 18.59 21.99
CA CYS A 681 -6.55 18.30 23.34
C CYS A 681 -5.08 18.69 23.49
N LYS A 682 -4.76 19.44 24.55
CA LYS A 682 -3.38 19.83 24.89
C LYS A 682 -2.69 18.80 25.77
N ALA A 683 -3.44 17.89 26.38
CA ALA A 683 -2.86 16.83 27.19
C ALA A 683 -2.03 15.89 26.29
N PRO A 684 -0.82 15.50 26.71
CA PRO A 684 0.04 14.68 25.88
C PRO A 684 -0.51 13.24 25.82
N ILE A 685 -1.04 12.86 24.66
CA ILE A 685 -1.52 11.50 24.40
C ILE A 685 -0.32 10.59 24.09
N ALA A 686 -0.20 9.49 24.83
CA ALA A 686 0.79 8.43 24.61
C ALA A 686 0.28 7.32 23.70
N ALA A 687 -1.00 6.95 23.79
CA ALA A 687 -1.54 5.83 23.03
C ALA A 687 -3.04 5.98 22.73
N LEU A 688 -3.46 5.35 21.64
CA LEU A 688 -4.84 4.95 21.43
C LEU A 688 -4.92 3.43 21.64
N VAL A 689 -5.75 3.01 22.58
CA VAL A 689 -6.04 1.60 22.85
C VAL A 689 -7.27 1.25 22.01
N LEU A 690 -7.05 0.41 21.01
CA LEU A 690 -8.02 0.16 19.95
C LEU A 690 -8.48 -1.29 20.02
N LYS A 691 -9.80 -1.50 20.17
CA LYS A 691 -10.41 -2.83 20.19
C LYS A 691 -11.14 -3.02 18.86
N PRO A 692 -10.59 -3.76 17.88
CA PRO A 692 -11.17 -3.78 16.55
C PRO A 692 -12.59 -4.35 16.50
N SER A 693 -12.97 -5.22 17.45
CA SER A 693 -14.34 -5.71 17.64
C SER A 693 -15.36 -4.61 17.95
N LEU A 694 -14.96 -3.52 18.62
CA LEU A 694 -15.84 -2.42 19.03
C LEU A 694 -16.04 -1.34 17.96
N GLN A 695 -15.31 -1.41 16.83
CA GLN A 695 -15.30 -0.33 15.84
C GLN A 695 -15.14 -0.78 14.38
N GLY A 696 -14.70 -2.01 14.14
CA GLY A 696 -14.27 -2.50 12.83
C GLY A 696 -12.75 -2.42 12.64
N ILE A 697 -12.24 -3.31 11.79
CA ILE A 697 -10.85 -3.39 11.35
C ILE A 697 -10.46 -2.14 10.55
N GLU A 698 -11.28 -1.71 9.60
CA GLU A 698 -10.97 -0.57 8.73
C GLU A 698 -10.91 0.75 9.52
N GLN A 699 -11.87 0.95 10.43
CA GLN A 699 -11.85 2.10 11.34
C GLN A 699 -10.65 2.07 12.28
N THR A 700 -10.25 0.88 12.76
CA THR A 700 -9.04 0.69 13.56
C THR A 700 -7.79 1.13 12.80
N VAL A 701 -7.69 0.82 11.51
CA VAL A 701 -6.57 1.31 10.68
C VAL A 701 -6.58 2.82 10.61
N ALA A 702 -7.72 3.46 10.36
CA ALA A 702 -7.82 4.92 10.29
C ALA A 702 -7.38 5.60 11.60
N MET A 703 -7.85 5.11 12.75
CA MET A 703 -7.45 5.60 14.07
C MET A 703 -5.96 5.36 14.35
N SER A 704 -5.43 4.20 13.91
CA SER A 704 -4.01 3.88 14.07
C SER A 704 -3.11 4.83 13.28
N MET A 705 -3.52 5.20 12.06
CA MET A 705 -2.79 6.18 11.25
C MET A 705 -2.75 7.55 11.93
N TRP A 706 -3.89 8.00 12.46
CA TRP A 706 -3.96 9.26 13.21
C TRP A 706 -2.97 9.27 14.39
N ALA A 707 -2.89 8.16 15.15
CA ALA A 707 -1.98 8.02 16.27
C ALA A 707 -0.51 8.08 15.83
N LEU A 708 -0.16 7.30 14.81
CA LEU A 708 1.20 7.22 14.28
C LEU A 708 1.71 8.57 13.76
N GLU A 709 0.88 9.31 13.02
CA GLU A 709 1.20 10.65 12.51
C GLU A 709 1.52 11.67 13.61
N ARG A 710 1.01 11.44 14.82
CA ARG A 710 1.17 12.33 15.98
C ARG A 710 2.14 11.79 17.03
N GLY A 711 2.84 10.69 16.73
CA GLY A 711 3.80 10.07 17.64
C GLY A 711 3.18 9.36 18.84
N ALA A 712 1.87 9.06 18.79
CA ALA A 712 1.18 8.21 19.75
C ALA A 712 1.25 6.73 19.30
N MET A 713 1.10 5.81 20.26
CA MET A 713 1.10 4.37 20.02
C MET A 713 -0.31 3.88 19.65
N PRO A 714 -0.52 3.24 18.48
CA PRO A 714 -1.70 2.41 18.29
C PRO A 714 -1.52 1.08 19.02
N VAL A 715 -2.28 0.87 20.10
CA VAL A 715 -2.25 -0.36 20.89
C VAL A 715 -3.52 -1.16 20.59
N LEU A 716 -3.42 -2.15 19.69
CA LEU A 716 -4.49 -3.12 19.49
C LEU A 716 -4.74 -3.90 20.77
N SER A 717 -5.99 -4.02 21.22
CA SER A 717 -6.39 -4.71 22.43
C SER A 717 -7.59 -5.62 22.18
N SER A 718 -7.75 -6.60 23.05
CA SER A 718 -8.86 -7.55 23.02
C SER A 718 -9.99 -7.16 23.98
N ALA A 719 -11.24 -7.39 23.57
CA ALA A 719 -12.44 -7.38 24.41
C ALA A 719 -12.90 -8.82 24.77
N PHE A 720 -11.94 -9.70 25.07
CA PHE A 720 -12.17 -11.13 25.35
C PHE A 720 -12.85 -11.86 24.19
N GLU A 721 -12.30 -11.71 22.99
CA GLU A 721 -12.60 -12.53 21.81
C GLU A 721 -11.87 -13.89 21.87
N SER A 722 -12.21 -14.79 20.95
CA SER A 722 -11.52 -16.07 20.78
C SER A 722 -10.17 -15.92 20.06
N GLY A 723 -9.42 -17.01 19.93
CA GLY A 723 -8.17 -17.04 19.18
C GLY A 723 -8.31 -16.60 17.71
N VAL A 724 -9.49 -16.77 17.10
CA VAL A 724 -9.76 -16.32 15.72
C VAL A 724 -9.57 -14.81 15.59
N ALA A 725 -10.30 -14.01 16.36
CA ALA A 725 -10.13 -12.56 16.34
C ALA A 725 -8.74 -12.12 16.81
N LEU A 726 -8.17 -12.78 17.83
CA LEU A 726 -6.81 -12.46 18.32
C LEU A 726 -5.75 -12.62 17.23
N VAL A 727 -5.86 -13.64 16.37
CA VAL A 727 -4.97 -13.78 15.21
C VAL A 727 -5.16 -12.61 14.24
N HIS A 728 -6.39 -12.24 13.91
CA HIS A 728 -6.63 -11.08 13.04
C HIS A 728 -6.02 -9.80 13.61
N PHE A 729 -6.10 -9.60 14.92
CA PHE A 729 -5.52 -8.43 15.59
C PHE A 729 -3.99 -8.50 15.59
N ALA A 730 -3.40 -9.68 15.74
CA ALA A 730 -1.95 -9.85 15.59
C ALA A 730 -1.49 -9.52 14.16
N LEU A 731 -2.16 -10.05 13.13
CA LEU A 731 -1.85 -9.76 11.73
C LEU A 731 -1.98 -8.27 11.41
N LEU A 732 -3.00 -7.60 11.96
CA LEU A 732 -3.15 -6.16 11.86
C LEU A 732 -2.02 -5.41 12.59
N GLY A 733 -1.64 -5.84 13.79
CA GLY A 733 -0.54 -5.25 14.57
C GLY A 733 0.79 -5.32 13.83
N ALA A 734 1.08 -6.45 13.18
CA ALA A 734 2.25 -6.62 12.32
C ALA A 734 2.32 -5.62 11.17
N ALA A 735 1.16 -5.17 10.68
CA ALA A 735 1.03 -4.23 9.57
C ALA A 735 1.10 -2.75 10.01
N LEU A 736 0.87 -2.45 11.29
CA LEU A 736 0.77 -1.08 11.82
C LEU A 736 2.07 -0.59 12.47
N VAL A 737 3.22 -0.83 11.82
CA VAL A 737 4.54 -0.48 12.37
C VAL A 737 5.24 0.60 11.55
N GLN A 738 5.56 1.72 12.19
CA GLN A 738 6.47 2.72 11.63
C GLN A 738 7.93 2.44 12.03
N GLN A 739 8.83 2.45 11.05
CA GLN A 739 10.27 2.54 11.26
C GLN A 739 10.72 3.98 10.97
N PRO A 740 11.54 4.64 11.82
CA PRO A 740 12.11 4.16 13.09
C PRO A 740 11.33 4.76 14.28
N TRP A 741 10.31 4.06 14.80
CA TRP A 741 9.68 4.49 16.04
C TRP A 741 10.71 4.47 17.20
N LYS A 742 10.82 5.57 17.95
CA LYS A 742 11.77 5.71 19.07
C LYS A 742 11.24 4.97 20.31
N GLY A 743 11.42 3.66 20.36
CA GLY A 743 11.17 2.83 21.56
C GLY A 743 10.57 1.46 21.24
N ASP A 744 10.74 0.51 22.15
CA ASP A 744 10.19 -0.85 22.00
C ASP A 744 8.72 -0.98 22.45
N ALA A 745 8.22 -0.04 23.26
CA ALA A 745 6.87 -0.08 23.83
C ALA A 745 5.73 0.01 22.79
N GLY A 746 5.92 0.75 21.70
CA GLY A 746 4.92 0.88 20.62
C GLY A 746 4.75 -0.37 19.75
N LYS A 747 5.55 -1.41 19.99
CA LYS A 747 5.50 -2.70 19.25
C LYS A 747 4.70 -3.78 19.98
N VAL A 748 4.21 -3.50 21.19
CA VAL A 748 3.54 -4.49 22.04
C VAL A 748 2.05 -4.25 22.11
N HIS A 749 1.24 -5.24 21.74
CA HIS A 749 -0.22 -5.16 21.70
C HIS A 749 -0.90 -5.87 22.88
N GLY A 750 -2.10 -5.40 23.21
CA GLY A 750 -3.00 -5.82 24.28
C GLY A 750 -3.71 -7.16 24.06
N LEU A 751 -3.00 -8.19 23.61
CA LEU A 751 -3.61 -9.49 23.23
C LEU A 751 -3.50 -10.56 24.33
N GLY A 752 -3.09 -10.19 25.56
CA GLY A 752 -2.89 -11.14 26.67
C GLY A 752 -4.14 -11.81 27.25
N THR A 753 -5.35 -11.52 26.73
CA THR A 753 -6.61 -12.14 27.16
C THR A 753 -6.65 -13.66 26.89
N PHE A 754 -5.86 -14.16 25.93
CA PHE A 754 -5.74 -15.58 25.63
C PHE A 754 -5.41 -16.43 26.87
N THR A 755 -4.65 -15.86 27.83
CA THR A 755 -4.28 -16.57 29.07
C THR A 755 -5.49 -16.93 29.93
N ARG A 756 -6.62 -16.22 29.74
CA ARG A 756 -7.88 -16.42 30.47
C ARG A 756 -8.84 -17.38 29.77
N LEU A 757 -8.57 -17.76 28.52
CA LEU A 757 -9.38 -18.72 27.79
C LEU A 757 -9.04 -20.14 28.29
N LYS A 758 -10.07 -20.91 28.67
CA LYS A 758 -9.89 -22.31 29.10
C LYS A 758 -9.76 -23.25 27.90
N GLU A 759 -10.45 -22.89 26.82
CA GLU A 759 -10.45 -23.55 25.52
C GLU A 759 -10.39 -22.47 24.42
N ASP A 760 -10.17 -22.86 23.18
CA ASP A 760 -10.14 -21.95 22.03
C ASP A 760 -10.82 -22.61 20.84
N VAL A 761 -11.43 -21.81 19.96
CA VAL A 761 -12.02 -22.29 18.71
C VAL A 761 -11.01 -22.24 17.56
N LEU A 762 -9.91 -21.50 17.72
CA LEU A 762 -8.78 -21.51 16.81
C LEU A 762 -8.01 -22.84 16.92
N GLN A 763 -7.58 -23.39 15.80
CA GLN A 763 -6.71 -24.57 15.74
C GLN A 763 -5.42 -24.29 14.94
N PRO A 764 -4.22 -24.44 15.54
CA PRO A 764 -3.97 -24.66 16.97
C PRO A 764 -4.44 -23.46 17.83
N HIS A 765 -4.58 -23.65 19.15
CA HIS A 765 -5.07 -22.59 20.03
C HIS A 765 -4.13 -21.38 20.00
N PHE A 766 -4.65 -20.17 20.26
CA PHE A 766 -3.79 -18.96 20.22
C PHE A 766 -2.61 -19.06 21.19
N ALA A 767 -2.81 -19.69 22.35
CA ALA A 767 -1.75 -19.95 23.34
C ALA A 767 -0.57 -20.76 22.77
N ASP A 768 -0.83 -21.69 21.85
CA ASP A 768 0.18 -22.54 21.23
C ASP A 768 1.03 -21.76 20.21
N LEU A 769 0.52 -20.63 19.71
CA LEU A 769 1.23 -19.73 18.82
C LEU A 769 2.17 -18.77 19.56
N VAL A 770 2.00 -18.62 20.87
CA VAL A 770 2.77 -17.68 21.68
C VAL A 770 4.13 -18.27 22.04
N THR A 771 5.18 -17.58 21.60
CA THR A 771 6.57 -17.91 21.90
C THR A 771 7.21 -16.85 22.79
N THR A 772 8.31 -17.19 23.46
CA THR A 772 9.11 -16.23 24.23
C THR A 772 10.42 -15.98 23.49
N GLY A 773 10.59 -14.79 22.91
CA GLY A 773 11.83 -14.45 22.21
C GLY A 773 12.93 -13.96 23.15
N GLU A 774 14.20 -14.07 22.74
CA GLU A 774 15.37 -13.64 23.52
C GLU A 774 15.29 -12.14 23.88
N GLY A 775 14.81 -11.85 25.09
CA GLY A 775 14.77 -10.51 25.65
C GLY A 775 13.69 -9.57 25.11
N HIS A 776 12.64 -10.08 24.45
CA HIS A 776 11.62 -9.25 23.76
C HIS A 776 10.18 -9.42 24.27
N GLY A 777 9.87 -10.38 25.13
CA GLY A 777 8.49 -10.61 25.58
C GLY A 777 7.86 -11.85 24.97
N TRP A 778 6.56 -12.04 25.23
CA TRP A 778 5.69 -12.93 24.47
C TRP A 778 5.48 -12.39 23.06
N GLN A 779 5.45 -13.29 22.08
CA GLN A 779 5.36 -12.94 20.67
C GLN A 779 4.56 -13.98 19.88
N VAL A 780 3.96 -13.55 18.78
CA VAL A 780 3.37 -14.44 17.78
C VAL A 780 3.95 -14.16 16.40
N SER A 781 4.15 -15.22 15.63
CA SER A 781 4.68 -15.16 14.26
C SER A 781 3.54 -14.99 13.26
N VAL A 782 3.70 -14.06 12.31
CA VAL A 782 2.72 -13.80 11.25
C VAL A 782 2.42 -15.06 10.42
N PRO A 783 3.41 -15.82 9.91
CA PRO A 783 3.15 -17.11 9.26
C PRO A 783 2.30 -18.08 10.11
N SER A 784 2.65 -18.27 11.38
CA SER A 784 1.95 -19.22 12.26
C SER A 784 0.50 -18.81 12.52
N CYS A 785 0.25 -17.50 12.65
CA CYS A 785 -1.08 -16.92 12.70
C CYS A 785 -1.91 -17.27 11.46
N GLN A 786 -1.34 -17.12 10.26
CA GLN A 786 -2.05 -17.44 9.02
C GLN A 786 -2.35 -18.93 8.89
N GLU A 787 -1.37 -19.78 9.19
CA GLU A 787 -1.54 -21.23 9.18
C GLU A 787 -2.65 -21.67 10.14
N ALA A 788 -2.76 -21.04 11.31
CA ALA A 788 -3.83 -21.33 12.26
C ALA A 788 -5.23 -20.93 11.74
N LEU A 789 -5.38 -19.75 11.15
CA LEU A 789 -6.65 -19.35 10.51
C LEU A 789 -7.04 -20.31 9.38
N ASP A 790 -6.06 -20.71 8.56
CA ASP A 790 -6.24 -21.65 7.45
C ASP A 790 -6.69 -23.02 7.94
N ALA A 791 -5.98 -23.58 8.92
CA ALA A 791 -6.31 -24.88 9.50
C ALA A 791 -7.71 -24.85 10.14
N THR A 792 -8.03 -23.77 10.85
CA THR A 792 -9.35 -23.59 11.48
C THR A 792 -10.47 -23.55 10.45
N VAL A 793 -10.35 -22.71 9.41
CA VAL A 793 -11.42 -22.61 8.39
C VAL A 793 -11.55 -23.92 7.59
N GLN A 794 -10.47 -24.64 7.33
CA GLN A 794 -10.53 -25.94 6.67
C GLN A 794 -11.23 -27.00 7.54
N ALA A 795 -10.96 -27.03 8.84
CA ALA A 795 -11.63 -27.94 9.78
C ALA A 795 -13.14 -27.67 9.84
N LEU A 796 -13.54 -26.40 9.89
CA LEU A 796 -14.94 -25.96 9.86
C LEU A 796 -15.64 -26.34 8.54
N MET A 797 -14.94 -26.22 7.42
CA MET A 797 -15.46 -26.64 6.12
C MET A 797 -15.63 -28.16 6.02
N ALA A 798 -14.69 -28.93 6.57
CA ALA A 798 -14.73 -30.39 6.56
C ALA A 798 -15.84 -30.96 7.45
N SER A 799 -16.04 -30.40 8.65
CA SER A 799 -17.12 -30.82 9.55
C SER A 799 -18.49 -30.66 8.88
N ARG A 800 -18.69 -29.55 8.18
CA ARG A 800 -19.93 -29.24 7.46
C ARG A 800 -20.17 -30.12 6.23
N GLY A 801 -19.11 -30.48 5.49
CA GLY A 801 -19.20 -31.37 4.33
C GLY A 801 -19.46 -32.85 4.66
N SER A 802 -19.26 -33.25 5.93
CA SER A 802 -19.32 -34.66 6.37
C SER A 802 -20.71 -35.17 6.79
N GLY A 803 -21.77 -34.35 6.71
CA GLY A 803 -23.14 -34.81 6.92
C GLY A 803 -23.48 -35.23 8.36
N ALA A 804 -22.73 -34.76 9.36
CA ALA A 804 -23.13 -34.89 10.75
C ALA A 804 -24.07 -33.74 11.12
N HIS A 805 -25.38 -34.05 11.14
CA HIS A 805 -26.41 -33.19 11.71
C HIS A 805 -26.04 -32.69 13.11
N VAL A 806 -26.08 -31.37 13.31
CA VAL A 806 -26.68 -30.80 14.52
C VAL A 806 -27.99 -30.16 14.08
N ASN A 807 -29.07 -30.86 14.39
CA ASN A 807 -30.44 -30.36 14.24
C ASN A 807 -30.62 -29.10 15.10
N GLY A 808 -31.23 -28.06 14.53
CA GLY A 808 -31.72 -26.94 15.31
C GLY A 808 -31.81 -25.63 14.54
N TRP A 809 -32.61 -25.59 13.46
CA TRP A 809 -33.22 -24.33 13.04
C TRP A 809 -34.50 -24.15 13.87
N CYS A 810 -34.43 -23.26 14.85
CA CYS A 810 -35.53 -22.46 15.40
C CYS A 810 -34.93 -21.16 15.93
#